data_AF-A0A430AL33-F1
#
_entry.id   AF-A0A430AL33-F1
#
_cell.length_a   1.000
_cell.length_b   1.000
_cell.length_c   1.000
_cell.angle_alpha   90.00
_cell.angle_beta   90.00
_cell.angle_gamma   90.00
#
_symmetry.space_group_name_H-M   'P 1'
#
loop_
_entity.id
_entity.type
_entity.pdbx_description
1 polymer ?
#
loop_
_entity_poly.entity_id
_entity_poly.type
_entity_poly.pdbx_seq_one_letter_code
_entity_poly.pdbx_strand_id
1 'polypeptide(L)'
;MKMRKSFLGKIGVVILLATTFVGNYTNVKAESIESSETATDKNTVSNSLEKITAANDLVGKTTESSTRDSASFTQSTSANEGEKSSQTQEDKTQSTTILGRALGEQVSEVSTWAELVAAYNNSATEKIVFTKDIDGSSAAAGALYNRSTSIDIDGQGHALSMGNARFLIRYSASNVTFNLKNISNLSSKANRVQGIVDEGVDAAIVNSGWTINMSNITSATDMQTRIASAPGAQLNLSGNIYWYTATEMAVITGVKIEENARVTSLKQSSHDDRSFFWFPNAGFQGVGSGDFVVGKNAVANFKMLGSGTAFPVVFAYYKTLHLEEGATFNGTMPGNAFRSDYYASNFIADGSNKINLTSLSSGYSPVDFYSGAQSNQPAYFNVGPQSELYVIGATNQPLFNGRSATDARRRSITIDSPSNYDLRNYSNTTGNGAAVATSNLKQFQILNSDVSVWKNTSSVTSGADFSATMVQNLTQDSSGSVTSDNTALASMFKTQTVRRVSGLNQKPQIEFPAITDADLTIKARVIVGYVPDDNGIDENGNFQYIPQYAGEKQVTVKMTDTYGTIHDGLLTNKDGYVSYTDSKFNQAQKNILATANRGGWVSEKEASATVLDVTPPEPAVVDNENQISSVTTMLTGTAEPNSTLTVTLNGKLLANVETTVGSDGRWRLAVPTNTLKKGDVLQLFLQDHSGALTALTDRPTTNNDIGNIEPSTDYRYRDTVFKAAKTVTVNGVLALSEVPSVLDFGVQKVRTTAQSYWATLQGNLAVSDTRGTEKKTWRVILRQATPLQNGATNLEENLYFVDGSNKSQVTTQGIEVERQKLAEDGTYIVNSTWKQGTKGLELIVPVEKQKVGSYHGTLEWSLQDVPGNE
;
A
#
# COMPACT_ATOMS: atom_id res chain seq x y z
N MET A 1 -53.64 46.89 13.52
CA MET A 1 -53.40 48.21 14.16
C MET A 1 -52.16 48.09 15.06
N LYS A 2 -51.10 48.82 14.69
CA LYS A 2 -49.86 49.19 15.41
C LYS A 2 -48.90 48.14 16.00
N MET A 3 -47.71 48.13 15.37
CA MET A 3 -46.37 47.70 15.81
C MET A 3 -45.83 48.39 17.08
N ARG A 4 -44.86 47.73 17.75
CA ARG A 4 -43.45 48.17 17.99
C ARG A 4 -42.63 46.98 18.57
N LYS A 5 -41.64 46.44 17.82
CA LYS A 5 -40.15 46.55 17.99
C LYS A 5 -39.60 45.99 19.31
N SER A 6 -38.44 45.32 19.44
CA SER A 6 -37.46 44.59 18.61
C SER A 6 -36.29 44.28 19.56
N PHE A 7 -35.69 43.09 19.55
CA PHE A 7 -34.23 42.93 19.74
C PHE A 7 -33.77 41.56 19.22
N LEU A 8 -32.77 41.58 18.33
CA LEU A 8 -32.09 40.45 17.72
C LEU A 8 -30.93 39.97 18.61
N GLY A 9 -30.67 38.66 18.59
CA GLY A 9 -29.37 38.07 18.92
C GLY A 9 -28.99 37.04 17.85
N LYS A 10 -27.99 37.35 17.03
CA LYS A 10 -27.43 36.50 15.97
C LYS A 10 -26.34 35.60 16.56
N ILE A 11 -26.35 34.31 16.20
CA ILE A 11 -25.19 33.40 16.33
C ILE A 11 -24.46 33.39 14.98
N GLY A 12 -23.19 33.77 15.01
CA GLY A 12 -22.32 33.87 13.85
C GLY A 12 -21.79 32.51 13.40
N VAL A 13 -21.91 32.27 12.11
CA VAL A 13 -21.25 31.19 11.36
C VAL A 13 -19.80 31.59 11.14
N VAL A 14 -18.86 30.75 11.58
CA VAL A 14 -17.43 30.90 11.31
C VAL A 14 -17.14 30.37 9.91
N ILE A 15 -16.75 31.29 9.02
CA ILE A 15 -16.20 31.04 7.69
C ILE A 15 -14.72 30.68 7.89
N LEU A 16 -14.31 29.46 7.55
CA LEU A 16 -12.90 29.12 7.41
C LEU A 16 -12.52 29.30 5.93
N LEU A 17 -11.66 30.29 5.69
CA LEU A 17 -11.08 30.59 4.38
C LEU A 17 -10.17 29.44 3.91
N ALA A 18 -10.45 28.90 2.73
CA ALA A 18 -9.48 28.15 1.96
C ALA A 18 -8.54 29.13 1.24
N THR A 19 -7.30 29.21 1.70
CA THR A 19 -6.22 29.96 1.06
C THR A 19 -5.77 29.24 -0.21
N THR A 20 -5.92 29.92 -1.35
CA THR A 20 -5.34 29.55 -2.63
C THR A 20 -3.82 29.78 -2.61
N PHE A 21 -3.05 28.69 -2.62
CA PHE A 21 -1.62 28.73 -2.89
C PHE A 21 -1.40 28.65 -4.41
N VAL A 22 -0.93 29.75 -5.00
CA VAL A 22 -0.42 29.81 -6.37
C VAL A 22 1.04 29.35 -6.32
N GLY A 23 1.29 28.10 -6.69
CA GLY A 23 2.63 27.55 -6.89
C GLY A 23 3.08 27.77 -8.33
N ASN A 24 4.10 28.61 -8.52
CA ASN A 24 4.80 28.79 -9.79
C ASN A 24 5.49 27.47 -10.19
N TYR A 25 5.11 26.89 -11.33
CA TYR A 25 5.87 25.84 -11.99
C TYR A 25 6.97 26.48 -12.84
N THR A 26 8.17 26.58 -12.28
CA THR A 26 9.40 26.81 -13.06
C THR A 26 9.87 25.49 -13.66
N ASN A 27 9.91 25.45 -14.99
CA ASN A 27 10.56 24.40 -15.78
C ASN A 27 12.02 24.22 -15.35
N VAL A 28 12.37 23.01 -14.89
CA VAL A 28 13.77 22.59 -14.76
C VAL A 28 13.99 21.42 -15.71
N LYS A 29 14.92 21.65 -16.65
CA LYS A 29 15.52 20.66 -17.54
C LYS A 29 16.10 19.50 -16.72
N ALA A 30 15.83 18.25 -17.12
CA ALA A 30 16.66 17.13 -16.75
C ALA A 30 17.76 16.98 -17.80
N GLU A 31 18.97 17.36 -17.42
CA GLU A 31 20.21 17.05 -18.13
C GLU A 31 20.59 15.59 -17.90
N SER A 32 21.12 15.01 -18.98
CA SER A 32 21.89 13.78 -19.06
C SER A 32 23.08 13.77 -18.10
N ILE A 33 23.28 12.67 -17.37
CA ILE A 33 24.57 12.36 -16.75
C ILE A 33 24.97 10.94 -17.15
N GLU A 34 26.07 10.89 -17.89
CA GLU A 34 26.86 9.69 -18.20
C GLU A 34 27.76 9.29 -17.01
N SER A 35 28.20 8.04 -17.09
CA SER A 35 29.45 7.44 -16.58
C SER A 35 29.47 6.88 -15.16
N SER A 36 29.70 5.58 -15.03
CA SER A 36 31.07 5.04 -15.01
C SER A 36 31.06 3.50 -14.89
N GLU A 37 31.76 2.86 -15.81
CA GLU A 37 32.13 1.45 -15.77
C GLU A 37 33.21 1.21 -14.69
N THR A 38 33.21 0.02 -14.09
CA THR A 38 34.45 -0.75 -13.90
C THR A 38 34.16 -2.24 -13.99
N ALA A 39 35.00 -2.92 -14.77
CA ALA A 39 34.84 -4.25 -15.33
C ALA A 39 35.53 -5.35 -14.51
N THR A 40 35.06 -6.59 -14.68
CA THR A 40 35.81 -7.88 -14.81
C THR A 40 34.73 -8.97 -14.94
N ASP A 41 34.75 -10.00 -15.80
CA ASP A 41 35.79 -10.58 -16.64
C ASP A 41 35.16 -11.46 -17.74
N LYS A 42 35.98 -11.83 -18.73
CA LYS A 42 35.68 -12.42 -20.04
C LYS A 42 35.19 -13.90 -20.04
N ASN A 43 34.32 -14.25 -21.01
CA ASN A 43 34.50 -15.30 -22.05
C ASN A 43 33.14 -15.79 -22.63
N THR A 44 32.86 -15.56 -23.92
CA THR A 44 32.97 -16.54 -25.04
C THR A 44 31.73 -17.47 -25.11
N VAL A 45 30.70 -17.28 -25.95
CA VAL A 45 30.54 -17.29 -27.44
C VAL A 45 29.48 -18.36 -27.82
N SER A 46 28.67 -18.02 -28.82
CA SER A 46 27.93 -18.88 -29.78
C SER A 46 26.58 -19.50 -29.44
N ASN A 47 25.56 -18.97 -30.14
CA ASN A 47 24.61 -19.65 -31.02
C ASN A 47 24.72 -21.18 -31.14
N SER A 48 23.58 -21.87 -30.98
CA SER A 48 22.98 -22.69 -32.04
C SER A 48 21.67 -23.35 -31.58
N LEU A 49 20.60 -23.16 -32.37
CA LEU A 49 19.46 -24.07 -32.45
C LEU A 49 19.92 -25.44 -32.99
N GLU A 50 19.48 -26.53 -32.37
CA GLU A 50 19.22 -27.82 -33.03
C GLU A 50 18.09 -28.56 -32.28
N LYS A 51 16.98 -28.85 -32.97
CA LYS A 51 16.56 -30.20 -33.43
C LYS A 51 16.35 -31.22 -32.30
N ILE A 52 15.09 -31.65 -32.15
CA ILE A 52 14.77 -33.00 -31.64
C ILE A 52 13.77 -33.65 -32.59
N THR A 53 14.17 -34.79 -33.15
CA THR A 53 13.34 -35.71 -33.93
C THR A 53 13.27 -37.04 -33.19
N ALA A 54 12.04 -37.54 -33.05
CA ALA A 54 11.58 -38.94 -32.94
C ALA A 54 12.18 -39.93 -31.92
N ALA A 55 11.28 -40.57 -31.16
CA ALA A 55 11.15 -42.04 -31.15
C ALA A 55 9.76 -42.45 -30.64
N ASN A 56 9.25 -43.51 -31.25
CA ASN A 56 7.89 -44.05 -31.18
C ASN A 56 7.83 -45.32 -30.30
N ASP A 57 6.60 -45.68 -29.92
CA ASP A 57 6.08 -47.02 -29.60
C ASP A 57 6.36 -47.69 -28.24
N LEU A 58 5.28 -47.90 -27.47
CA LEU A 58 4.81 -49.26 -27.14
C LEU A 58 3.35 -49.33 -26.66
N VAL A 59 2.72 -50.41 -27.12
CA VAL A 59 1.30 -50.80 -27.16
C VAL A 59 0.77 -51.38 -25.84
N GLY A 60 -0.53 -51.20 -25.55
CA GLY A 60 -1.26 -52.12 -24.66
C GLY A 60 -2.68 -51.74 -24.22
N LYS A 61 -3.70 -52.09 -25.05
CA LYS A 61 -5.02 -52.72 -24.72
C LYS A 61 -5.70 -52.35 -23.36
N THR A 62 -6.95 -51.87 -23.28
CA THR A 62 -8.21 -52.61 -23.53
C THR A 62 -9.47 -51.70 -23.53
N THR A 63 -10.38 -51.93 -24.49
CA THR A 63 -11.88 -52.03 -24.46
C THR A 63 -12.67 -51.43 -23.26
N GLU A 64 -13.86 -50.80 -23.37
CA GLU A 64 -15.00 -50.96 -24.30
C GLU A 64 -16.09 -49.86 -24.11
N SER A 65 -16.87 -49.59 -25.19
CA SER A 65 -18.30 -49.14 -25.26
C SER A 65 -18.68 -47.70 -24.82
N SER A 66 -19.49 -46.89 -25.50
CA SER A 66 -20.57 -47.15 -26.48
C SER A 66 -20.96 -45.88 -27.29
N THR A 67 -21.22 -46.10 -28.58
CA THR A 67 -22.25 -45.52 -29.48
C THR A 67 -22.51 -44.01 -29.59
N ARG A 68 -22.20 -43.43 -30.76
CA ARG A 68 -23.09 -42.50 -31.51
C ARG A 68 -22.96 -42.71 -33.02
N ASP A 69 -24.04 -43.17 -33.64
CA ASP A 69 -24.34 -42.97 -35.07
C ASP A 69 -24.57 -41.46 -35.32
N SER A 70 -23.98 -40.77 -36.30
CA SER A 70 -23.75 -40.98 -37.74
C SER A 70 -24.86 -40.35 -38.62
N ALA A 71 -24.46 -39.31 -39.38
CA ALA A 71 -24.98 -38.84 -40.68
C ALA A 71 -24.21 -37.56 -41.07
N SER A 72 -23.06 -37.65 -41.75
CA SER A 72 -22.86 -37.83 -43.20
C SER A 72 -22.67 -36.50 -43.94
N PHE A 73 -21.43 -36.16 -44.27
CA PHE A 73 -21.09 -35.30 -45.40
C PHE A 73 -20.03 -36.01 -46.24
N THR A 74 -20.40 -36.37 -47.47
CA THR A 74 -19.60 -37.14 -48.42
C THR A 74 -18.77 -36.18 -49.25
N GLN A 75 -17.45 -36.39 -49.27
CA GLN A 75 -16.53 -35.77 -50.22
C GLN A 75 -16.10 -36.87 -51.21
N SER A 76 -16.23 -36.60 -52.51
CA SER A 76 -15.63 -37.41 -53.56
C SER A 76 -14.60 -36.58 -54.32
N THR A 77 -13.35 -37.02 -54.22
CA THR A 77 -12.21 -36.67 -55.07
C THR A 77 -12.20 -37.52 -56.32
N SER A 78 -11.72 -36.98 -57.44
CA SER A 78 -11.01 -37.75 -58.48
C SER A 78 -10.09 -36.81 -59.25
N ALA A 79 -8.79 -37.16 -59.26
CA ALA A 79 -7.75 -36.60 -60.10
C ALA A 79 -7.76 -37.27 -61.49
N ASN A 80 -7.23 -36.63 -62.54
CA ASN A 80 -5.92 -36.99 -63.12
C ASN A 80 -5.50 -36.08 -64.30
N GLU A 81 -4.18 -35.91 -64.43
CA GLU A 81 -3.31 -35.77 -65.64
C GLU A 81 -3.81 -34.90 -66.82
N GLY A 82 -3.09 -33.91 -67.39
CA GLY A 82 -1.65 -33.74 -67.61
C GLY A 82 -1.41 -33.66 -69.13
N GLU A 83 -0.95 -32.52 -69.68
CA GLU A 83 0.01 -32.44 -70.81
C GLU A 83 0.30 -31.01 -71.31
N LYS A 84 1.54 -30.85 -71.79
CA LYS A 84 2.23 -29.63 -72.25
C LYS A 84 1.87 -29.25 -73.70
N SER A 85 2.05 -27.96 -74.04
CA SER A 85 2.93 -27.43 -75.13
C SER A 85 2.43 -26.04 -75.58
N SER A 86 3.20 -24.96 -75.39
CA SER A 86 4.26 -24.40 -76.26
C SER A 86 3.74 -23.32 -77.23
N GLN A 87 4.19 -22.07 -77.02
CA GLN A 87 5.01 -21.26 -77.95
C GLN A 87 4.69 -21.38 -79.46
N THR A 88 4.59 -20.35 -80.32
CA THR A 88 5.01 -18.93 -80.37
C THR A 88 4.47 -18.39 -81.71
N GLN A 89 4.24 -17.08 -81.87
CA GLN A 89 4.77 -16.35 -83.04
C GLN A 89 4.64 -14.83 -82.88
N GLU A 90 5.79 -14.17 -82.98
CA GLU A 90 5.94 -12.73 -83.23
C GLU A 90 5.61 -12.41 -84.70
N ASP A 91 5.00 -11.26 -84.95
CA ASP A 91 5.52 -10.39 -86.03
C ASP A 91 5.29 -8.90 -85.71
N LYS A 92 6.23 -8.08 -86.18
CA LYS A 92 6.49 -6.68 -85.85
C LYS A 92 5.57 -5.73 -86.64
N THR A 93 5.24 -4.55 -86.07
CA THR A 93 5.67 -3.20 -86.55
C THR A 93 4.76 -2.05 -86.04
N GLN A 94 5.38 -1.15 -85.28
CA GLN A 94 5.17 0.29 -85.06
C GLN A 94 3.76 0.94 -84.90
N SER A 95 3.56 1.46 -83.68
CA SER A 95 3.22 2.86 -83.34
C SER A 95 1.91 3.47 -83.87
N THR A 96 0.88 3.41 -83.04
CA THR A 96 0.02 4.57 -82.74
C THR A 96 -0.41 4.55 -81.28
N THR A 97 0.05 5.54 -80.55
CA THR A 97 -0.29 5.90 -79.17
C THR A 97 -1.80 6.10 -78.98
N ILE A 98 -2.45 5.30 -78.12
CA ILE A 98 -3.49 5.78 -77.19
C ILE A 98 -3.30 5.04 -75.85
N LEU A 99 -3.03 5.84 -74.83
CA LEU A 99 -2.82 5.47 -73.43
C LEU A 99 -4.02 4.72 -72.83
N GLY A 100 -3.85 3.41 -72.60
CA GLY A 100 -4.60 2.71 -71.56
C GLY A 100 -4.01 3.07 -70.20
N ARG A 101 -4.52 4.14 -69.57
CA ARG A 101 -4.22 4.44 -68.17
C ARG A 101 -4.79 3.30 -67.31
N ALA A 102 -3.95 2.70 -66.48
CA ALA A 102 -4.39 1.95 -65.32
C ALA A 102 -5.28 2.86 -64.46
N LEU A 103 -6.49 2.40 -64.14
CA LEU A 103 -7.43 3.12 -63.28
C LEU A 103 -6.88 3.08 -61.84
N GLY A 104 -6.12 4.10 -61.48
CA GLY A 104 -5.78 4.39 -60.09
C GLY A 104 -7.01 4.89 -59.33
N GLU A 105 -7.11 4.50 -58.06
CA GLU A 105 -8.09 5.00 -57.09
C GLU A 105 -8.19 6.53 -57.20
N GLN A 106 -9.42 7.07 -57.25
CA GLN A 106 -9.62 8.52 -57.34
C GLN A 106 -9.40 9.18 -55.96
N VAL A 107 -8.15 9.54 -55.68
CA VAL A 107 -7.69 10.16 -54.42
C VAL A 107 -7.77 11.68 -54.50
N SER A 108 -8.35 12.32 -53.48
CA SER A 108 -8.35 13.77 -53.26
C SER A 108 -7.58 14.13 -51.99
N GLU A 109 -6.48 14.87 -52.12
CA GLU A 109 -5.81 15.47 -50.96
C GLU A 109 -6.49 16.79 -50.59
N VAL A 110 -6.77 16.97 -49.30
CA VAL A 110 -7.48 18.15 -48.78
C VAL A 110 -6.71 18.80 -47.64
N SER A 111 -6.76 20.12 -47.59
CA SER A 111 -6.09 20.97 -46.60
C SER A 111 -7.01 22.03 -46.01
N THR A 112 -8.21 22.18 -46.56
CA THR A 112 -9.22 23.14 -46.14
C THR A 112 -10.62 22.52 -46.13
N TRP A 113 -11.56 23.16 -45.41
CA TRP A 113 -12.96 22.72 -45.37
C TRP A 113 -13.63 22.74 -46.75
N ALA A 114 -13.35 23.74 -47.58
CA ALA A 114 -13.93 23.84 -48.92
C ALA A 114 -13.49 22.69 -49.84
N GLU A 115 -12.23 22.26 -49.74
CA GLU A 115 -11.70 21.10 -50.45
C GLU A 115 -12.34 19.80 -49.98
N LEU A 116 -12.53 19.62 -48.66
CA LEU A 116 -13.26 18.47 -48.11
C LEU A 116 -14.70 18.40 -48.64
N VAL A 117 -15.42 19.53 -48.65
CA VAL A 117 -16.78 19.61 -49.19
C VAL A 117 -16.83 19.24 -50.67
N ALA A 118 -15.92 19.81 -51.48
CA ALA A 118 -15.85 19.52 -52.91
C ALA A 118 -15.53 18.04 -53.17
N ALA A 119 -14.56 17.47 -52.45
CA ALA A 119 -14.14 16.09 -52.60
C ALA A 119 -15.25 15.10 -52.19
N TYR A 120 -15.92 15.34 -51.05
CA TYR A 120 -16.97 14.46 -50.54
C TYR A 120 -18.22 14.46 -51.45
N ASN A 121 -18.60 15.63 -51.95
CA ASN A 121 -19.79 15.79 -52.80
C ASN A 121 -19.56 15.30 -54.25
N ASN A 122 -18.30 15.07 -54.65
CA ASN A 122 -17.99 14.42 -55.91
C ASN A 122 -18.15 12.90 -55.79
N SER A 123 -19.14 12.34 -56.49
CA SER A 123 -19.43 10.91 -56.47
C SER A 123 -18.31 10.04 -57.06
N ALA A 124 -17.40 10.62 -57.86
CA ALA A 124 -16.25 9.92 -58.43
C ALA A 124 -15.05 9.84 -57.47
N THR A 125 -15.01 10.65 -56.40
CA THR A 125 -13.96 10.57 -55.37
C THR A 125 -14.12 9.26 -54.61
N GLU A 126 -13.07 8.44 -54.55
CA GLU A 126 -13.08 7.16 -53.80
C GLU A 126 -12.35 7.29 -52.46
N LYS A 127 -11.37 8.20 -52.40
CA LYS A 127 -10.54 8.43 -51.20
C LYS A 127 -10.26 9.91 -50.95
N ILE A 128 -10.28 10.31 -49.69
CA ILE A 128 -9.92 11.64 -49.20
C ILE A 128 -8.79 11.50 -48.19
N VAL A 129 -7.71 12.27 -48.35
CA VAL A 129 -6.55 12.26 -47.45
C VAL A 129 -6.30 13.67 -46.93
N PHE A 130 -6.22 13.82 -45.62
CA PHE A 130 -5.95 15.12 -45.01
C PHE A 130 -4.44 15.39 -45.03
N THR A 131 -4.08 16.61 -45.38
CA THR A 131 -2.69 17.10 -45.36
C THR A 131 -2.46 18.13 -44.25
N LYS A 132 -3.54 18.60 -43.63
CA LYS A 132 -3.60 19.56 -42.52
C LYS A 132 -4.87 19.34 -41.69
N ASP A 133 -4.92 19.98 -40.54
CA ASP A 133 -6.15 20.13 -39.77
C ASP A 133 -7.22 20.84 -40.60
N ILE A 134 -8.45 20.33 -40.56
CA ILE A 134 -9.58 20.83 -41.34
C ILE A 134 -10.56 21.57 -40.41
N ASP A 135 -10.65 22.89 -40.57
CA ASP A 135 -11.55 23.74 -39.79
C ASP A 135 -12.84 24.08 -40.55
N GLY A 136 -13.91 23.35 -40.23
CA GLY A 136 -15.30 23.62 -40.63
C GLY A 136 -16.16 24.10 -39.47
N SER A 137 -15.61 24.76 -38.45
CA SER A 137 -16.34 25.15 -37.22
C SER A 137 -17.59 26.02 -37.44
N SER A 138 -17.71 26.65 -38.61
CA SER A 138 -18.87 27.46 -39.05
C SER A 138 -19.76 26.77 -40.11
N ALA A 139 -19.48 25.51 -40.44
CA ALA A 139 -20.16 24.82 -41.52
C ALA A 139 -21.63 24.54 -41.23
N ALA A 140 -22.45 24.62 -42.27
CA ALA A 140 -23.88 24.35 -42.22
C ALA A 140 -24.17 22.84 -42.30
N ALA A 141 -25.31 22.42 -41.74
CA ALA A 141 -25.70 21.01 -41.60
C ALA A 141 -25.76 20.19 -42.90
N GLY A 142 -25.96 20.84 -44.06
CA GLY A 142 -26.06 20.20 -45.37
C GLY A 142 -24.81 20.33 -46.25
N ALA A 143 -23.67 20.79 -45.72
CA ALA A 143 -22.47 21.05 -46.53
C ALA A 143 -21.90 19.78 -47.18
N LEU A 144 -21.93 18.65 -46.47
CA LEU A 144 -21.50 17.34 -46.94
C LEU A 144 -22.77 16.55 -47.31
N TYR A 145 -23.03 16.44 -48.61
CA TYR A 145 -24.33 16.05 -49.18
C TYR A 145 -24.59 14.55 -49.15
N ASN A 146 -25.87 14.17 -49.24
CA ASN A 146 -26.43 12.81 -49.17
C ASN A 146 -25.81 11.80 -50.16
N ARG A 147 -24.62 11.30 -49.81
CA ARG A 147 -23.78 10.45 -50.65
C ARG A 147 -24.36 9.05 -50.80
N SER A 148 -24.19 8.43 -51.97
CA SER A 148 -24.69 7.07 -52.26
C SER A 148 -23.62 6.08 -52.75
N THR A 149 -22.35 6.47 -52.73
CA THR A 149 -21.19 5.66 -53.17
C THR A 149 -20.17 5.53 -52.04
N SER A 150 -19.40 4.44 -52.01
CA SER A 150 -18.37 4.22 -51.00
C SER A 150 -17.35 5.35 -50.93
N ILE A 151 -16.72 5.53 -49.76
CA ILE A 151 -15.69 6.54 -49.53
C ILE A 151 -14.72 6.09 -48.42
N ASP A 152 -13.41 6.30 -48.63
CA ASP A 152 -12.37 6.19 -47.60
C ASP A 152 -11.82 7.57 -47.23
N ILE A 153 -11.95 7.98 -45.96
CA ILE A 153 -11.45 9.26 -45.46
C ILE A 153 -10.36 8.99 -44.43
N ASP A 154 -9.12 9.36 -44.75
CA ASP A 154 -7.98 9.27 -43.85
C ASP A 154 -7.58 10.65 -43.33
N GLY A 155 -7.74 10.85 -42.02
CA GLY A 155 -7.33 12.05 -41.32
C GLY A 155 -5.82 12.19 -41.14
N GLN A 156 -5.04 11.12 -41.32
CA GLN A 156 -3.57 11.13 -41.16
C GLN A 156 -3.08 11.69 -39.80
N GLY A 157 -3.92 11.64 -38.77
CA GLY A 157 -3.65 12.21 -37.43
C GLY A 157 -4.01 13.69 -37.29
N HIS A 158 -4.59 14.32 -38.31
CA HIS A 158 -5.06 15.70 -38.25
C HIS A 158 -6.41 15.85 -37.54
N ALA A 159 -6.67 17.06 -37.04
CA ALA A 159 -7.94 17.42 -36.41
C ALA A 159 -9.02 17.75 -37.45
N LEU A 160 -10.29 17.54 -37.07
CA LEU A 160 -11.46 17.86 -37.89
C LEU A 160 -12.51 18.60 -37.05
N SER A 161 -12.79 19.85 -37.40
CA SER A 161 -13.95 20.58 -36.89
C SER A 161 -15.05 20.64 -37.93
N MET A 162 -16.28 20.27 -37.57
CA MET A 162 -17.39 20.15 -38.52
C MET A 162 -18.49 21.20 -38.33
N GLY A 163 -18.43 22.05 -37.31
CA GLY A 163 -19.52 23.00 -37.05
C GLY A 163 -20.86 22.26 -36.93
N ASN A 164 -21.88 22.66 -37.68
CA ASN A 164 -23.15 21.91 -37.72
C ASN A 164 -23.19 20.81 -38.80
N ALA A 165 -22.16 20.69 -39.63
CA ALA A 165 -22.10 19.72 -40.71
C ALA A 165 -21.99 18.27 -40.20
N ARG A 166 -22.42 17.36 -41.06
CA ARG A 166 -22.40 15.91 -40.87
C ARG A 166 -22.23 15.24 -42.22
N PHE A 167 -21.54 14.11 -42.27
CA PHE A 167 -21.42 13.30 -43.48
C PHE A 167 -22.77 12.64 -43.77
N LEU A 168 -23.57 13.28 -44.62
CA LEU A 168 -24.88 12.74 -45.00
C LEU A 168 -24.72 11.57 -45.96
N ILE A 169 -25.31 10.43 -45.60
CA ILE A 169 -25.31 9.21 -46.40
C ILE A 169 -26.73 8.76 -46.76
N ARG A 170 -26.88 8.13 -47.92
CA ARG A 170 -28.21 7.78 -48.45
C ARG A 170 -28.69 6.46 -47.89
N TYR A 171 -29.79 6.49 -47.14
CA TYR A 171 -30.45 5.32 -46.53
C TYR A 171 -30.98 4.24 -47.50
N SER A 172 -30.90 4.46 -48.82
CA SER A 172 -31.33 3.51 -49.87
C SER A 172 -30.18 3.03 -50.75
N ALA A 173 -28.94 3.31 -50.36
CA ALA A 173 -27.77 2.79 -51.05
C ALA A 173 -27.68 1.27 -50.86
N SER A 174 -27.16 0.56 -51.86
CA SER A 174 -27.04 -0.90 -51.83
C SER A 174 -25.57 -1.30 -51.74
N ASN A 175 -25.18 -1.89 -50.62
CA ASN A 175 -23.85 -2.47 -50.36
C ASN A 175 -22.68 -1.50 -50.57
N VAL A 176 -22.60 -0.48 -49.71
CA VAL A 176 -21.61 0.60 -49.76
C VAL A 176 -20.89 0.76 -48.43
N THR A 177 -19.69 1.35 -48.45
CA THR A 177 -18.84 1.47 -47.26
C THR A 177 -18.41 2.91 -47.03
N PHE A 178 -18.55 3.38 -45.79
CA PHE A 178 -18.00 4.64 -45.34
C PHE A 178 -16.87 4.35 -44.36
N ASN A 179 -15.65 4.80 -44.66
CA ASN A 179 -14.53 4.71 -43.73
C ASN A 179 -14.11 6.11 -43.28
N LEU A 180 -13.95 6.29 -41.96
CA LEU A 180 -13.26 7.44 -41.39
C LEU A 180 -12.18 6.93 -40.43
N LYS A 181 -10.93 7.34 -40.63
CA LYS A 181 -9.81 6.90 -39.82
C LYS A 181 -8.84 8.01 -39.44
N ASN A 182 -8.10 7.78 -38.37
CA ASN A 182 -6.94 8.57 -37.94
C ASN A 182 -7.26 10.06 -37.74
N ILE A 183 -8.28 10.36 -36.93
CA ILE A 183 -8.63 11.73 -36.55
C ILE A 183 -8.21 11.95 -35.09
N SER A 184 -7.24 12.84 -34.86
CA SER A 184 -6.68 13.08 -33.53
C SER A 184 -7.63 13.84 -32.61
N ASN A 185 -8.48 14.70 -33.18
CA ASN A 185 -9.52 15.42 -32.45
C ASN A 185 -10.67 15.77 -33.40
N LEU A 186 -11.84 15.16 -33.19
CA LEU A 186 -13.06 15.43 -33.95
C LEU A 186 -14.02 16.28 -33.12
N SER A 187 -14.42 17.45 -33.62
CA SER A 187 -15.38 18.35 -32.96
C SER A 187 -16.60 18.64 -33.82
N SER A 188 -17.77 18.73 -33.20
CA SER A 188 -19.04 19.05 -33.87
C SER A 188 -19.98 19.81 -32.94
N LYS A 189 -20.80 20.67 -33.54
CA LYS A 189 -21.93 21.40 -32.96
C LYS A 189 -23.27 20.94 -33.53
N ALA A 190 -23.27 19.89 -34.35
CA ALA A 190 -24.49 19.27 -34.85
C ALA A 190 -25.39 18.87 -33.67
N ASN A 191 -26.70 18.81 -33.90
CA ASN A 191 -27.64 18.48 -32.84
C ASN A 191 -27.26 17.12 -32.21
N ARG A 192 -27.38 17.01 -30.88
CA ARG A 192 -26.98 15.78 -30.15
C ARG A 192 -27.64 14.51 -30.69
N VAL A 193 -28.87 14.59 -31.23
CA VAL A 193 -29.56 13.42 -31.83
C VAL A 193 -29.13 13.11 -33.27
N GLN A 194 -28.16 13.83 -33.81
CA GLN A 194 -27.58 13.57 -35.14
C GLN A 194 -26.27 12.80 -35.01
N GLY A 195 -25.87 12.14 -36.09
CA GLY A 195 -24.58 11.47 -36.22
C GLY A 195 -23.54 12.34 -36.91
N ILE A 196 -22.26 12.04 -36.68
CA ILE A 196 -21.19 12.49 -37.59
C ILE A 196 -21.38 11.86 -38.96
N VAL A 197 -21.72 10.58 -39.00
CA VAL A 197 -22.23 9.86 -40.18
C VAL A 197 -23.73 9.69 -40.00
N ASP A 198 -24.53 10.23 -40.91
CA ASP A 198 -25.96 10.44 -40.66
C ASP A 198 -26.81 10.21 -41.91
N GLU A 199 -27.90 9.45 -41.77
CA GLU A 199 -28.82 9.18 -42.89
C GLU A 199 -29.94 10.21 -43.06
N GLY A 200 -29.97 11.22 -42.21
CA GLY A 200 -31.02 12.23 -42.13
C GLY A 200 -32.29 11.74 -41.42
N VAL A 201 -32.31 10.50 -40.95
CA VAL A 201 -33.45 9.84 -40.31
C VAL A 201 -32.99 9.07 -39.06
N ASP A 202 -33.83 9.07 -38.02
CA ASP A 202 -33.47 8.51 -36.71
C ASP A 202 -34.23 7.21 -36.38
N ALA A 203 -35.54 7.17 -36.65
CA ALA A 203 -36.39 6.01 -36.31
C ALA A 203 -37.35 5.57 -37.44
N ALA A 204 -37.19 6.12 -38.65
CA ALA A 204 -38.00 5.73 -39.81
C ALA A 204 -37.52 4.38 -40.35
N ILE A 205 -38.45 3.52 -40.80
CA ILE A 205 -38.08 2.23 -41.39
C ILE A 205 -37.32 2.49 -42.70
N VAL A 206 -36.04 2.12 -42.71
CA VAL A 206 -35.13 2.30 -43.83
C VAL A 206 -34.50 0.97 -44.26
N ASN A 207 -33.87 1.00 -45.44
CA ASN A 207 -33.13 -0.12 -46.00
C ASN A 207 -31.67 0.29 -46.26
N SER A 208 -30.89 0.40 -45.18
CA SER A 208 -29.52 0.91 -45.28
C SER A 208 -28.54 -0.17 -45.72
N GLY A 209 -27.93 0.02 -46.89
CA GLY A 209 -26.82 -0.81 -47.37
C GLY A 209 -25.45 -0.36 -46.88
N TRP A 210 -25.36 0.48 -45.83
CA TRP A 210 -24.09 1.04 -45.37
C TRP A 210 -23.39 0.17 -44.32
N THR A 211 -22.11 -0.09 -44.57
CA THR A 211 -21.15 -0.49 -43.54
C THR A 211 -20.29 0.74 -43.21
N ILE A 212 -20.34 1.18 -41.95
CA ILE A 212 -19.64 2.36 -41.43
C ILE A 212 -18.46 1.86 -40.60
N ASN A 213 -17.24 2.17 -41.03
CA ASN A 213 -16.02 1.80 -40.32
C ASN A 213 -15.37 3.06 -39.73
N MET A 214 -15.18 3.06 -38.41
CA MET A 214 -14.53 4.15 -37.68
C MET A 214 -13.26 3.62 -37.02
N SER A 215 -12.12 4.29 -37.20
CA SER A 215 -10.82 3.81 -36.70
C SER A 215 -9.92 4.92 -36.16
N ASN A 216 -9.34 4.74 -34.97
CA ASN A 216 -8.40 5.73 -34.39
C ASN A 216 -8.96 7.16 -34.35
N ILE A 217 -10.08 7.34 -33.65
CA ILE A 217 -10.81 8.61 -33.55
C ILE A 217 -10.95 9.00 -32.09
N THR A 218 -10.52 10.22 -31.78
CA THR A 218 -10.79 10.86 -30.48
C THR A 218 -11.73 12.04 -30.71
N SER A 219 -12.85 12.09 -30.01
CA SER A 219 -13.73 13.26 -30.01
C SER A 219 -13.18 14.36 -29.10
N ALA A 220 -13.56 15.61 -29.37
CA ALA A 220 -13.41 16.69 -28.42
C ALA A 220 -14.14 16.37 -27.10
N THR A 221 -13.63 16.90 -25.98
CA THR A 221 -14.16 16.61 -24.64
C THR A 221 -15.54 17.19 -24.39
N ASP A 222 -15.97 18.17 -25.19
CA ASP A 222 -17.29 18.80 -25.17
C ASP A 222 -18.25 18.23 -26.24
N MET A 223 -17.86 17.14 -26.94
CA MET A 223 -18.69 16.50 -27.95
C MET A 223 -20.03 16.05 -27.36
N GLN A 224 -21.11 16.42 -28.04
CA GLN A 224 -22.48 16.04 -27.68
C GLN A 224 -23.15 15.12 -28.71
N THR A 225 -22.62 15.08 -29.93
CA THR A 225 -23.19 14.42 -31.10
C THR A 225 -22.88 12.92 -31.12
N ARG A 226 -23.75 12.13 -31.75
CA ARG A 226 -23.53 10.68 -31.95
C ARG A 226 -22.38 10.46 -32.93
N ILE A 227 -21.66 9.34 -32.79
CA ILE A 227 -20.68 8.91 -33.80
C ILE A 227 -21.37 8.54 -35.11
N ALA A 228 -22.54 7.91 -35.03
CA ALA A 228 -23.34 7.53 -36.19
C ALA A 228 -24.84 7.54 -35.87
N SER A 229 -25.65 7.94 -36.85
CA SER A 229 -27.11 7.86 -36.82
C SER A 229 -27.59 7.32 -38.18
N ALA A 230 -27.55 6.00 -38.30
CA ALA A 230 -27.82 5.28 -39.55
C ALA A 230 -28.58 3.97 -39.27
N PRO A 231 -29.90 4.03 -39.03
CA PRO A 231 -30.67 2.83 -38.77
C PRO A 231 -30.58 1.80 -39.91
N GLY A 232 -30.54 0.51 -39.62
CA GLY A 232 -30.35 -0.55 -40.63
C GLY A 232 -28.89 -0.81 -41.05
N ALA A 233 -27.97 0.13 -40.77
CA ALA A 233 -26.55 -0.01 -41.11
C ALA A 233 -25.78 -0.89 -40.11
N GLN A 234 -24.57 -1.28 -40.52
CA GLN A 234 -23.55 -1.92 -39.69
C GLN A 234 -22.49 -0.89 -39.28
N LEU A 235 -22.15 -0.80 -37.99
CA LEU A 235 -21.05 0.02 -37.47
C LEU A 235 -19.91 -0.86 -36.97
N ASN A 236 -18.71 -0.65 -37.51
CA ASN A 236 -17.50 -1.32 -37.06
C ASN A 236 -16.54 -0.29 -36.45
N LEU A 237 -16.05 -0.57 -35.24
CA LEU A 237 -15.16 0.29 -34.48
C LEU A 237 -13.82 -0.43 -34.31
N SER A 238 -12.72 0.17 -34.79
CA SER A 238 -11.38 -0.42 -34.74
C SER A 238 -10.33 0.53 -34.16
N GLY A 239 -9.17 -0.02 -33.78
CA GLY A 239 -8.10 0.78 -33.18
C GLY A 239 -8.54 1.45 -31.87
N ASN A 240 -8.10 2.68 -31.62
CA ASN A 240 -8.47 3.44 -30.42
C ASN A 240 -9.62 4.41 -30.72
N ILE A 241 -10.78 4.21 -30.08
CA ILE A 241 -11.92 5.13 -30.15
C ILE A 241 -12.16 5.73 -28.77
N TYR A 242 -12.14 7.05 -28.67
CA TYR A 242 -12.54 7.78 -27.47
C TYR A 242 -13.65 8.76 -27.81
N TRP A 243 -14.83 8.58 -27.23
CA TRP A 243 -16.03 9.30 -27.65
C TRP A 243 -16.85 9.88 -26.48
N TYR A 244 -17.01 11.19 -26.45
CA TYR A 244 -18.01 11.83 -25.61
C TYR A 244 -19.34 12.01 -26.35
N THR A 245 -20.45 11.86 -25.63
CA THR A 245 -21.79 12.12 -26.17
C THR A 245 -22.72 12.66 -25.07
N ALA A 246 -23.71 13.47 -25.44
CA ALA A 246 -24.76 13.91 -24.53
C ALA A 246 -26.02 13.04 -24.62
N THR A 247 -26.12 12.16 -25.62
CA THR A 247 -27.26 11.27 -25.82
C THR A 247 -26.71 9.89 -26.22
N GLU A 248 -27.33 9.12 -27.11
CA GLU A 248 -26.70 7.90 -27.64
C GLU A 248 -25.29 8.15 -28.23
N MET A 249 -24.41 7.16 -28.18
CA MET A 249 -23.20 7.12 -29.00
C MET A 249 -23.58 6.78 -30.44
N ALA A 250 -24.51 5.84 -30.66
CA ALA A 250 -25.00 5.53 -32.00
C ALA A 250 -26.46 5.06 -32.02
N VAL A 251 -27.16 5.42 -33.11
CA VAL A 251 -28.41 4.79 -33.52
C VAL A 251 -28.13 3.93 -34.74
N ILE A 252 -28.18 2.61 -34.56
CA ILE A 252 -27.59 1.62 -35.47
C ILE A 252 -28.20 0.23 -35.24
N THR A 253 -28.14 -0.65 -36.25
CA THR A 253 -28.72 -2.01 -36.19
C THR A 253 -27.71 -3.10 -35.83
N GLY A 254 -26.47 -3.02 -36.33
CA GLY A 254 -25.41 -3.95 -35.97
C GLY A 254 -24.15 -3.21 -35.53
N VAL A 255 -23.45 -3.76 -34.54
CA VAL A 255 -22.19 -3.19 -34.04
C VAL A 255 -21.14 -4.29 -33.91
N LYS A 256 -19.94 -4.02 -34.40
CA LYS A 256 -18.73 -4.81 -34.13
C LYS A 256 -17.66 -3.88 -33.59
N ILE A 257 -17.18 -4.15 -32.37
CA ILE A 257 -15.89 -3.65 -31.92
C ILE A 257 -14.87 -4.69 -32.39
N GLU A 258 -13.95 -4.28 -33.25
CA GLU A 258 -13.01 -5.18 -33.91
C GLU A 258 -11.99 -5.77 -32.93
N GLU A 259 -11.35 -6.87 -33.33
CA GLU A 259 -10.30 -7.52 -32.55
C GLU A 259 -9.22 -6.53 -32.11
N ASN A 260 -8.78 -6.63 -30.85
CA ASN A 260 -7.78 -5.76 -30.23
C ASN A 260 -8.14 -4.25 -30.19
N ALA A 261 -9.34 -3.85 -30.60
CA ALA A 261 -9.75 -2.45 -30.54
C ALA A 261 -10.02 -2.01 -29.08
N ARG A 262 -9.84 -0.72 -28.79
CA ARG A 262 -10.17 -0.12 -27.50
C ARG A 262 -11.14 1.03 -27.71
N VAL A 263 -12.39 0.82 -27.29
CA VAL A 263 -13.47 1.80 -27.37
C VAL A 263 -13.81 2.26 -25.95
N THR A 264 -13.67 3.55 -25.70
CA THR A 264 -14.12 4.18 -24.45
C THR A 264 -15.10 5.29 -24.80
N SER A 265 -16.30 5.24 -24.22
CA SER A 265 -17.28 6.31 -24.37
C SER A 265 -17.85 6.74 -23.02
N LEU A 266 -17.89 8.06 -22.85
CA LEU A 266 -18.37 8.72 -21.64
C LEU A 266 -19.55 9.62 -21.98
N LYS A 267 -20.56 9.63 -21.12
CA LYS A 267 -21.60 10.66 -21.20
C LYS A 267 -21.04 11.99 -20.70
N GLN A 268 -21.44 13.08 -21.35
CA GLN A 268 -21.24 14.44 -20.86
C GLN A 268 -21.82 14.61 -19.46
N SER A 269 -21.37 15.62 -18.70
CA SER A 269 -21.98 15.93 -17.39
C SER A 269 -23.43 16.39 -17.51
N SER A 270 -23.76 17.09 -18.60
CA SER A 270 -25.14 17.37 -19.03
C SER A 270 -25.50 16.44 -20.18
N HIS A 271 -26.29 15.41 -19.88
CA HIS A 271 -26.68 14.38 -20.84
C HIS A 271 -28.15 13.99 -20.67
N ASP A 272 -28.67 13.32 -21.69
CA ASP A 272 -29.95 12.64 -21.67
C ASP A 272 -29.78 11.25 -21.02
N ASP A 273 -30.81 10.82 -20.29
CA ASP A 273 -30.87 9.48 -19.70
C ASP A 273 -31.19 8.44 -20.80
N ARG A 274 -30.20 8.12 -21.63
CA ARG A 274 -30.31 7.25 -22.82
C ARG A 274 -29.18 6.22 -22.87
N SER A 275 -29.35 5.17 -23.66
CA SER A 275 -28.32 4.17 -23.92
C SER A 275 -27.09 4.76 -24.63
N PHE A 276 -26.03 3.96 -24.80
CA PHE A 276 -24.95 4.29 -25.72
C PHE A 276 -25.28 3.82 -27.14
N PHE A 277 -25.82 2.62 -27.28
CA PHE A 277 -26.25 2.11 -28.57
C PHE A 277 -27.76 1.92 -28.55
N TRP A 278 -28.43 2.43 -29.57
CA TRP A 278 -29.85 2.23 -29.76
C TRP A 278 -30.15 1.59 -31.11
N PHE A 279 -30.81 0.44 -31.09
CA PHE A 279 -31.50 -0.18 -32.22
C PHE A 279 -33.01 0.03 -32.03
N PRO A 280 -33.62 1.04 -32.70
CA PRO A 280 -35.00 1.50 -32.44
C PRO A 280 -36.14 0.59 -32.88
N ASN A 281 -35.98 -0.19 -33.95
CA ASN A 281 -37.11 -0.86 -34.58
C ASN A 281 -36.69 -2.15 -35.28
N ALA A 282 -37.30 -3.27 -34.89
CA ALA A 282 -37.10 -4.59 -35.51
C ALA A 282 -37.35 -4.63 -37.04
N GLY A 283 -38.13 -3.71 -37.59
CA GLY A 283 -38.49 -3.67 -39.00
C GLY A 283 -37.43 -3.10 -39.93
N PHE A 284 -36.33 -2.52 -39.41
CA PHE A 284 -35.25 -2.01 -40.26
C PHE A 284 -34.68 -3.10 -41.14
N GLN A 285 -34.47 -2.76 -42.41
CA GLN A 285 -33.83 -3.60 -43.41
C GLN A 285 -32.42 -3.05 -43.66
N GLY A 286 -31.50 -3.90 -44.09
CA GLY A 286 -30.14 -3.46 -44.37
C GLY A 286 -29.09 -4.50 -44.04
N VAL A 287 -27.83 -4.04 -43.98
CA VAL A 287 -26.65 -4.89 -43.76
C VAL A 287 -26.30 -5.06 -42.28
N GLY A 288 -26.93 -4.32 -41.36
CA GLY A 288 -26.69 -4.46 -39.93
C GLY A 288 -27.00 -5.86 -39.40
N SER A 289 -26.07 -6.45 -38.65
CA SER A 289 -26.18 -7.82 -38.14
C SER A 289 -27.38 -8.06 -37.21
N GLY A 290 -27.80 -7.03 -36.48
CA GLY A 290 -28.74 -7.14 -35.35
C GLY A 290 -28.07 -7.60 -34.06
N ASP A 291 -26.74 -7.72 -34.04
CA ASP A 291 -25.94 -8.13 -32.89
C ASP A 291 -24.99 -7.01 -32.47
N PHE A 292 -24.59 -7.03 -31.20
CA PHE A 292 -23.52 -6.21 -30.65
C PHE A 292 -22.36 -7.13 -30.27
N VAL A 293 -21.28 -7.07 -31.03
CA VAL A 293 -20.14 -7.98 -30.85
C VAL A 293 -18.92 -7.20 -30.38
N VAL A 294 -18.30 -7.65 -29.29
CA VAL A 294 -16.98 -7.19 -28.85
C VAL A 294 -15.96 -8.24 -29.24
N GLY A 295 -15.06 -7.85 -30.14
CA GLY A 295 -14.11 -8.76 -30.76
C GLY A 295 -13.06 -9.29 -29.80
N LYS A 296 -12.36 -10.35 -30.23
CA LYS A 296 -11.32 -11.00 -29.45
C LYS A 296 -10.32 -9.98 -28.89
N ASN A 297 -10.01 -10.10 -27.59
CA ASN A 297 -9.13 -9.19 -26.83
C ASN A 297 -9.49 -7.68 -26.89
N ALA A 298 -10.65 -7.31 -27.43
CA ALA A 298 -11.04 -5.92 -27.53
C ALA A 298 -11.55 -5.39 -26.18
N VAL A 299 -11.51 -4.08 -26.00
CA VAL A 299 -11.91 -3.40 -24.76
C VAL A 299 -13.05 -2.43 -25.06
N ALA A 300 -14.17 -2.58 -24.36
CA ALA A 300 -15.36 -1.75 -24.50
C ALA A 300 -15.74 -1.15 -23.14
N ASN A 301 -15.54 0.16 -22.98
CA ASN A 301 -15.78 0.90 -21.74
C ASN A 301 -16.87 1.94 -21.94
N PHE A 302 -17.93 1.85 -21.13
CA PHE A 302 -19.07 2.76 -21.19
C PHE A 302 -19.44 3.26 -19.80
N LYS A 303 -19.47 4.59 -19.64
CA LYS A 303 -19.77 5.22 -18.35
C LYS A 303 -20.81 6.33 -18.47
N MET A 304 -21.90 6.18 -17.73
CA MET A 304 -22.91 7.21 -17.50
C MET A 304 -23.05 7.47 -16.00
N LEU A 305 -22.93 8.72 -15.61
CA LEU A 305 -23.27 9.19 -14.27
C LEU A 305 -24.72 9.72 -14.24
N GLY A 306 -25.18 10.26 -13.13
CA GLY A 306 -26.53 10.85 -13.02
C GLY A 306 -27.56 9.89 -12.41
N SER A 307 -28.84 10.13 -12.68
CA SER A 307 -29.97 9.43 -12.05
C SER A 307 -30.81 8.57 -13.01
N GLY A 308 -30.52 8.60 -14.31
CA GLY A 308 -31.21 7.81 -15.33
C GLY A 308 -30.96 6.33 -15.20
N THR A 309 -31.95 5.57 -14.76
CA THR A 309 -31.75 4.16 -14.37
C THR A 309 -32.30 3.14 -15.38
N ALA A 310 -33.07 3.58 -16.37
CA ALA A 310 -33.86 2.68 -17.21
C ALA A 310 -33.14 2.14 -18.46
N PHE A 311 -32.17 2.87 -19.02
CA PHE A 311 -31.56 2.51 -20.30
C PHE A 311 -30.18 1.87 -20.11
N PRO A 312 -29.93 0.69 -20.70
CA PRO A 312 -28.64 0.00 -20.63
C PRO A 312 -27.60 0.61 -21.58
N VAL A 313 -26.39 0.06 -21.60
CA VAL A 313 -25.38 0.40 -22.62
C VAL A 313 -25.89 0.09 -24.03
N VAL A 314 -26.44 -1.11 -24.23
CA VAL A 314 -26.94 -1.62 -25.51
C VAL A 314 -28.45 -1.85 -25.44
N PHE A 315 -29.20 -1.11 -26.25
CA PHE A 315 -30.67 -1.09 -26.27
C PHE A 315 -31.15 -1.11 -27.74
N ALA A 316 -32.28 -1.65 -28.19
CA ALA A 316 -33.21 -2.54 -27.54
C ALA A 316 -33.38 -3.84 -28.36
N TYR A 317 -33.50 -3.73 -29.68
CA TYR A 317 -33.76 -4.86 -30.59
C TYR A 317 -32.52 -5.68 -30.97
N TYR A 318 -31.43 -5.60 -30.21
CA TYR A 318 -30.27 -6.47 -30.42
C TYR A 318 -30.60 -7.91 -30.01
N LYS A 319 -30.20 -8.89 -30.83
CA LYS A 319 -30.45 -10.31 -30.56
C LYS A 319 -29.45 -10.88 -29.57
N THR A 320 -28.19 -10.46 -29.69
CA THR A 320 -27.09 -10.92 -28.84
C THR A 320 -26.11 -9.78 -28.57
N LEU A 321 -25.69 -9.65 -27.31
CA LEU A 321 -24.43 -9.04 -26.92
C LEU A 321 -23.42 -10.16 -26.74
N HIS A 322 -22.45 -10.23 -27.64
CA HIS A 322 -21.46 -11.31 -27.72
C HIS A 322 -20.06 -10.78 -27.46
N LEU A 323 -19.39 -11.36 -26.46
CA LEU A 323 -17.99 -11.12 -26.17
C LEU A 323 -17.19 -12.33 -26.67
N GLU A 324 -16.40 -12.11 -27.71
CA GLU A 324 -15.43 -13.10 -28.17
C GLU A 324 -14.32 -13.28 -27.13
N GLU A 325 -13.56 -14.36 -27.23
CA GLU A 325 -12.52 -14.74 -26.27
C GLU A 325 -11.61 -13.56 -25.87
N GLY A 326 -11.35 -13.38 -24.57
CA GLY A 326 -10.43 -12.35 -24.07
C GLY A 326 -10.98 -10.92 -24.07
N ALA A 327 -12.17 -10.67 -24.62
CA ALA A 327 -12.77 -9.35 -24.67
C ALA A 327 -13.12 -8.81 -23.27
N THR A 328 -13.02 -7.48 -23.11
CA THR A 328 -13.42 -6.72 -21.92
C THR A 328 -14.66 -5.90 -22.22
N PHE A 329 -15.70 -6.01 -21.38
CA PHE A 329 -16.91 -5.19 -21.44
C PHE A 329 -17.24 -4.59 -20.08
N ASN A 330 -17.17 -3.28 -20.00
CA ASN A 330 -17.40 -2.51 -18.78
C ASN A 330 -18.57 -1.54 -18.99
N GLY A 331 -19.65 -1.74 -18.24
CA GLY A 331 -20.80 -0.85 -18.21
C GLY A 331 -20.99 -0.28 -16.80
N THR A 332 -20.67 1.00 -16.61
CA THR A 332 -20.99 1.74 -15.38
C THR A 332 -22.14 2.69 -15.67
N MET A 333 -23.32 2.36 -15.14
CA MET A 333 -24.56 3.08 -15.39
C MET A 333 -25.23 3.44 -14.06
N PRO A 334 -26.14 4.44 -14.00
CA PRO A 334 -26.91 4.69 -12.78
C PRO A 334 -27.88 3.56 -12.43
N GLY A 335 -28.34 2.79 -13.42
CA GLY A 335 -29.24 1.65 -13.23
C GLY A 335 -28.82 0.45 -14.06
N ASN A 336 -29.59 0.12 -15.09
CA ASN A 336 -29.27 -1.01 -15.96
C ASN A 336 -27.92 -0.80 -16.67
N ALA A 337 -27.00 -1.74 -16.51
CA ALA A 337 -25.80 -1.85 -17.36
C ALA A 337 -26.11 -2.73 -18.58
N PHE A 338 -26.84 -3.82 -18.36
CA PHE A 338 -27.37 -4.70 -19.39
C PHE A 338 -28.88 -4.89 -19.20
N ARG A 339 -29.62 -4.88 -20.31
CA ARG A 339 -31.06 -5.14 -20.32
C ARG A 339 -31.52 -5.81 -21.60
N SER A 340 -32.57 -6.63 -21.49
CA SER A 340 -33.20 -7.37 -22.60
C SER A 340 -34.68 -6.99 -22.75
N ASP A 341 -35.07 -6.39 -23.89
CA ASP A 341 -36.40 -5.75 -24.05
C ASP A 341 -37.37 -6.43 -25.04
N TYR A 342 -36.88 -7.02 -26.12
CA TYR A 342 -37.77 -7.47 -27.21
C TYR A 342 -37.49 -8.88 -27.70
N TYR A 343 -36.24 -9.17 -28.05
CA TYR A 343 -35.84 -10.53 -28.41
C TYR A 343 -35.44 -11.33 -27.16
N ALA A 344 -34.92 -12.53 -27.38
CA ALA A 344 -34.15 -13.23 -26.35
C ALA A 344 -33.10 -12.30 -25.73
N SER A 345 -32.42 -11.50 -26.56
CA SER A 345 -31.34 -10.55 -26.23
C SER A 345 -30.33 -11.21 -25.29
N ASN A 346 -29.56 -12.15 -25.85
CA ASN A 346 -28.62 -12.96 -25.12
C ASN A 346 -27.39 -12.13 -24.70
N PHE A 347 -26.79 -12.50 -23.56
CA PHE A 347 -25.43 -12.11 -23.21
C PHE A 347 -24.58 -13.37 -23.27
N ILE A 348 -23.58 -13.39 -24.14
CA ILE A 348 -22.70 -14.55 -24.36
C ILE A 348 -21.26 -14.07 -24.25
N ALA A 349 -20.49 -14.69 -23.36
CA ALA A 349 -19.06 -14.48 -23.25
C ALA A 349 -18.34 -15.82 -23.43
N ASP A 350 -17.48 -15.91 -24.45
CA ASP A 350 -16.90 -17.17 -24.90
C ASP A 350 -15.85 -17.74 -23.93
N GLY A 351 -15.16 -16.88 -23.18
CA GLY A 351 -14.13 -17.27 -22.23
C GLY A 351 -12.99 -16.26 -22.13
N SER A 352 -12.25 -16.32 -21.02
CA SER A 352 -11.16 -15.39 -20.70
C SER A 352 -11.58 -13.90 -20.71
N ASN A 353 -12.88 -13.63 -20.60
CA ASN A 353 -13.44 -12.29 -20.71
C ASN A 353 -13.33 -11.52 -19.40
N LYS A 354 -13.37 -10.18 -19.47
CA LYS A 354 -13.51 -9.33 -18.28
C LYS A 354 -14.82 -8.55 -18.36
N ILE A 355 -15.74 -8.84 -17.45
CA ILE A 355 -17.11 -8.33 -17.51
C ILE A 355 -17.41 -7.59 -16.22
N ASN A 356 -17.73 -6.30 -16.34
CA ASN A 356 -18.12 -5.48 -15.21
C ASN A 356 -19.43 -4.73 -15.50
N LEU A 357 -20.45 -5.01 -14.70
CA LEU A 357 -21.78 -4.44 -14.83
C LEU A 357 -22.13 -3.74 -13.51
N THR A 358 -21.94 -2.43 -13.46
CA THR A 358 -22.10 -1.63 -12.24
C THR A 358 -23.31 -0.69 -12.36
N SER A 359 -24.17 -0.74 -11.34
CA SER A 359 -25.28 0.20 -11.12
C SER A 359 -24.95 1.14 -9.95
N LEU A 360 -24.94 2.44 -10.21
CA LEU A 360 -24.54 3.45 -9.22
C LEU A 360 -25.71 3.97 -8.34
N SER A 361 -26.97 3.67 -8.70
CA SER A 361 -28.16 4.17 -7.98
C SER A 361 -29.13 3.05 -7.60
N SER A 362 -30.03 3.33 -6.65
CA SER A 362 -30.92 2.35 -6.03
C SER A 362 -32.19 1.99 -6.82
N GLY A 363 -32.29 2.40 -8.09
CA GLY A 363 -33.52 2.31 -8.89
C GLY A 363 -33.74 0.96 -9.61
N TYR A 364 -32.82 0.58 -10.47
CA TYR A 364 -32.93 -0.63 -11.30
C TYR A 364 -31.68 -1.51 -11.18
N SER A 365 -31.88 -2.81 -11.39
CA SER A 365 -30.85 -3.86 -11.39
C SER A 365 -29.75 -3.59 -12.41
N PRO A 366 -28.48 -3.92 -12.13
CA PRO A 366 -27.43 -3.86 -13.15
C PRO A 366 -27.74 -4.75 -14.36
N VAL A 367 -28.38 -5.91 -14.11
CA VAL A 367 -28.88 -6.83 -15.14
C VAL A 367 -30.40 -6.96 -15.01
N ASP A 368 -31.13 -6.48 -16.01
CA ASP A 368 -32.60 -6.50 -16.01
C ASP A 368 -33.16 -7.19 -17.24
N PHE A 369 -34.07 -8.12 -17.03
CA PHE A 369 -34.81 -8.79 -18.08
C PHE A 369 -36.21 -8.17 -18.12
N TYR A 370 -36.46 -7.36 -19.13
CA TYR A 370 -37.70 -6.63 -19.34
C TYR A 370 -38.27 -6.93 -20.73
N SER A 371 -38.53 -8.20 -21.02
CA SER A 371 -39.05 -8.50 -22.35
C SER A 371 -40.57 -8.45 -22.45
N GLY A 372 -41.07 -7.92 -23.57
CA GLY A 372 -42.38 -8.27 -24.11
C GLY A 372 -42.36 -9.56 -24.96
N ALA A 373 -41.29 -10.34 -24.89
CA ALA A 373 -41.06 -11.50 -25.76
C ALA A 373 -42.02 -12.64 -25.44
N GLN A 374 -42.27 -13.49 -26.45
CA GLN A 374 -43.14 -14.66 -26.32
C GLN A 374 -42.57 -15.66 -25.30
N SER A 375 -43.46 -16.31 -24.54
CA SER A 375 -43.13 -17.22 -23.43
C SER A 375 -42.27 -18.43 -23.79
N ASN A 376 -42.12 -18.75 -25.09
CA ASN A 376 -41.39 -19.90 -25.60
C ASN A 376 -39.94 -19.61 -26.05
N GLN A 377 -39.49 -18.35 -26.10
CA GLN A 377 -38.12 -18.03 -26.54
C GLN A 377 -37.14 -18.01 -25.35
N PRO A 378 -36.22 -18.99 -25.22
CA PRO A 378 -35.22 -18.97 -24.16
C PRO A 378 -34.23 -17.82 -24.36
N ALA A 379 -33.53 -17.44 -23.30
CA ALA A 379 -32.33 -16.62 -23.42
C ALA A 379 -31.42 -16.81 -22.23
N TYR A 380 -30.22 -16.33 -22.47
CA TYR A 380 -29.04 -16.79 -21.79
C TYR A 380 -28.22 -15.57 -21.34
N PHE A 381 -27.75 -15.66 -20.11
CA PHE A 381 -26.63 -14.88 -19.62
C PHE A 381 -25.53 -15.89 -19.30
N ASN A 382 -24.63 -16.09 -20.26
CA ASN A 382 -23.60 -17.12 -20.19
C ASN A 382 -22.24 -16.47 -20.08
N VAL A 383 -21.50 -16.86 -19.04
CA VAL A 383 -20.10 -16.48 -18.84
C VAL A 383 -19.26 -17.74 -18.92
N GLY A 384 -18.48 -17.83 -19.99
CA GLY A 384 -17.61 -18.96 -20.27
C GLY A 384 -16.34 -19.02 -19.40
N PRO A 385 -15.57 -20.11 -19.53
CA PRO A 385 -14.41 -20.41 -18.69
C PRO A 385 -13.37 -19.30 -18.62
N GLN A 386 -12.66 -19.23 -17.49
CA GLN A 386 -11.57 -18.29 -17.19
C GLN A 386 -11.96 -16.80 -17.24
N SER A 387 -13.24 -16.49 -17.39
CA SER A 387 -13.72 -15.11 -17.38
C SER A 387 -13.83 -14.54 -15.96
N GLU A 388 -13.65 -13.23 -15.84
CA GLU A 388 -13.97 -12.43 -14.67
C GLU A 388 -15.38 -11.82 -14.82
N LEU A 389 -16.23 -11.96 -13.80
CA LEU A 389 -17.57 -11.36 -13.79
C LEU A 389 -17.83 -10.59 -12.50
N TYR A 390 -18.15 -9.30 -12.65
CA TYR A 390 -18.54 -8.46 -11.52
C TYR A 390 -19.89 -7.79 -11.82
N VAL A 391 -20.87 -8.04 -10.96
CA VAL A 391 -22.21 -7.44 -11.05
C VAL A 391 -22.49 -6.75 -9.74
N ILE A 392 -22.41 -5.42 -9.74
CA ILE A 392 -22.33 -4.61 -8.52
C ILE A 392 -23.43 -3.55 -8.53
N GLY A 393 -24.17 -3.40 -7.44
CA GLY A 393 -25.17 -2.34 -7.34
C GLY A 393 -25.78 -2.12 -5.96
N ALA A 394 -26.25 -0.90 -5.68
CA ALA A 394 -27.00 -0.56 -4.48
C ALA A 394 -28.52 -0.65 -4.70
N THR A 395 -28.99 -1.70 -5.36
CA THR A 395 -30.35 -1.77 -5.90
C THR A 395 -31.37 -2.28 -4.88
N ASN A 396 -32.60 -1.77 -4.98
CA ASN A 396 -33.76 -2.31 -4.26
C ASN A 396 -34.51 -3.41 -5.05
N GLN A 397 -33.89 -3.88 -6.12
CA GLN A 397 -34.29 -5.02 -6.96
C GLN A 397 -33.12 -6.02 -7.02
N PRO A 398 -33.38 -7.32 -7.26
CA PRO A 398 -32.30 -8.30 -7.39
C PRO A 398 -31.26 -7.90 -8.44
N LEU A 399 -29.98 -8.25 -8.28
CA LEU A 399 -28.94 -7.88 -9.27
C LEU A 399 -29.26 -8.39 -10.69
N PHE A 400 -29.80 -9.61 -10.76
CA PHE A 400 -30.40 -10.20 -11.94
C PHE A 400 -31.92 -10.25 -11.77
N ASN A 401 -32.62 -9.29 -12.35
CA ASN A 401 -34.05 -9.15 -12.17
C ASN A 401 -34.85 -9.63 -13.38
N GLY A 402 -35.80 -10.54 -13.14
CA GLY A 402 -36.84 -10.88 -14.12
C GLY A 402 -38.16 -10.21 -13.73
N ARG A 403 -38.60 -9.20 -14.48
CA ARG A 403 -39.74 -8.33 -14.07
C ARG A 403 -41.08 -9.06 -13.94
N SER A 404 -41.28 -10.14 -14.68
CA SER A 404 -42.50 -10.95 -14.61
C SER A 404 -42.19 -12.42 -14.40
N ALA A 405 -43.13 -13.16 -13.82
CA ALA A 405 -42.95 -14.59 -13.58
C ALA A 405 -42.70 -15.39 -14.87
N THR A 406 -43.34 -15.00 -15.97
CA THR A 406 -43.15 -15.61 -17.29
C THR A 406 -41.77 -15.31 -17.86
N ASP A 407 -41.31 -14.06 -17.74
CA ASP A 407 -39.99 -13.68 -18.27
C ASP A 407 -38.86 -14.33 -17.47
N ALA A 408 -38.95 -14.37 -16.15
CA ALA A 408 -37.96 -15.08 -15.32
C ALA A 408 -37.83 -16.56 -15.72
N ARG A 409 -38.93 -17.28 -15.95
CA ARG A 409 -38.94 -18.72 -16.27
C ARG A 409 -38.30 -19.11 -17.60
N ARG A 410 -37.99 -18.14 -18.48
CA ARG A 410 -37.26 -18.38 -19.74
C ARG A 410 -35.79 -17.96 -19.68
N ARG A 411 -35.27 -17.51 -18.53
CA ARG A 411 -33.88 -17.06 -18.33
C ARG A 411 -33.02 -18.13 -17.70
N SER A 412 -31.90 -18.44 -18.35
CA SER A 412 -30.81 -19.21 -17.76
C SER A 412 -29.62 -18.29 -17.53
N ILE A 413 -29.09 -18.32 -16.31
CA ILE A 413 -27.84 -17.66 -15.95
C ILE A 413 -26.83 -18.76 -15.64
N THR A 414 -25.70 -18.76 -16.35
CA THR A 414 -24.63 -19.74 -16.17
C THR A 414 -23.30 -19.03 -16.08
N ILE A 415 -22.59 -19.27 -14.97
CA ILE A 415 -21.22 -18.85 -14.73
C ILE A 415 -20.38 -20.13 -14.65
N ASP A 416 -19.63 -20.43 -15.71
CA ASP A 416 -18.90 -21.69 -15.83
C ASP A 416 -17.39 -21.47 -15.73
N SER A 417 -16.77 -22.11 -14.74
CA SER A 417 -15.32 -22.14 -14.55
C SER A 417 -14.66 -20.75 -14.56
N PRO A 418 -15.22 -19.74 -13.85
CA PRO A 418 -14.70 -18.37 -13.86
C PRO A 418 -13.31 -18.27 -13.23
N SER A 419 -12.50 -17.31 -13.67
CA SER A 419 -11.25 -16.97 -12.97
C SER A 419 -11.53 -16.17 -11.69
N ASN A 420 -12.55 -15.31 -11.71
CA ASN A 420 -13.06 -14.62 -10.54
C ASN A 420 -14.51 -14.18 -10.75
N TYR A 421 -15.33 -14.11 -9.70
CA TYR A 421 -16.58 -13.36 -9.78
C TYR A 421 -17.03 -12.79 -8.45
N ASP A 422 -17.73 -11.66 -8.51
CA ASP A 422 -18.43 -11.06 -7.37
C ASP A 422 -19.79 -10.49 -7.82
N LEU A 423 -20.87 -11.11 -7.35
CA LEU A 423 -22.23 -10.60 -7.51
C LEU A 423 -22.59 -9.93 -6.21
N ARG A 424 -22.59 -8.59 -6.14
CA ARG A 424 -22.68 -7.84 -4.88
C ARG A 424 -23.77 -6.78 -4.90
N ASN A 425 -24.83 -7.01 -4.11
CA ASN A 425 -25.82 -5.98 -3.80
C ASN A 425 -25.50 -5.31 -2.46
N TYR A 426 -24.86 -4.14 -2.55
CA TYR A 426 -24.39 -3.36 -1.40
C TYR A 426 -25.44 -2.37 -0.87
N SER A 427 -26.70 -2.48 -1.28
CA SER A 427 -27.78 -1.65 -0.74
C SER A 427 -27.98 -1.89 0.77
N ASN A 428 -28.61 -0.96 1.48
CA ASN A 428 -29.03 -1.20 2.87
C ASN A 428 -30.40 -1.89 2.98
N THR A 429 -30.99 -2.29 1.85
CA THR A 429 -32.30 -2.95 1.84
C THR A 429 -32.18 -4.39 2.33
N THR A 430 -33.29 -4.94 2.83
CA THR A 430 -33.40 -6.35 3.24
C THR A 430 -34.52 -7.04 2.47
N GLY A 431 -34.48 -8.37 2.43
CA GLY A 431 -35.45 -9.18 1.67
C GLY A 431 -35.13 -9.29 0.18
N ASN A 432 -36.13 -9.63 -0.63
CA ASN A 432 -35.93 -10.00 -2.04
C ASN A 432 -35.31 -8.89 -2.91
N GLY A 433 -35.48 -7.61 -2.55
CA GLY A 433 -34.88 -6.50 -3.27
C GLY A 433 -33.36 -6.44 -3.16
N ALA A 434 -32.78 -7.02 -2.10
CA ALA A 434 -31.34 -7.09 -1.88
C ALA A 434 -30.69 -8.33 -2.52
N ALA A 435 -31.48 -9.19 -3.17
CA ALA A 435 -31.05 -10.50 -3.64
C ALA A 435 -30.05 -10.44 -4.80
N VAL A 436 -29.31 -11.53 -5.03
CA VAL A 436 -28.53 -11.68 -6.27
C VAL A 436 -29.41 -11.92 -7.48
N ALA A 437 -30.53 -12.65 -7.35
CA ALA A 437 -31.44 -12.85 -8.48
C ALA A 437 -32.89 -13.15 -8.05
N THR A 438 -33.83 -12.97 -8.97
CA THR A 438 -35.22 -13.42 -8.79
C THR A 438 -35.28 -14.95 -8.60
N SER A 439 -36.25 -15.45 -7.83
CA SER A 439 -36.29 -16.85 -7.36
C SER A 439 -36.74 -17.88 -8.40
N ASN A 440 -37.46 -17.47 -9.45
CA ASN A 440 -38.14 -18.35 -10.41
C ASN A 440 -37.52 -18.30 -11.82
N LEU A 441 -36.23 -17.99 -11.89
CA LEU A 441 -35.45 -18.13 -13.13
C LEU A 441 -35.59 -19.55 -13.68
N LYS A 442 -35.44 -19.75 -14.99
CA LYS A 442 -35.39 -21.12 -15.55
C LYS A 442 -34.32 -21.93 -14.83
N GLN A 443 -33.15 -21.30 -14.68
CA GLN A 443 -31.98 -21.87 -14.05
C GLN A 443 -30.99 -20.77 -13.65
N PHE A 444 -30.39 -20.89 -12.47
CA PHE A 444 -29.20 -20.12 -12.05
C PHE A 444 -28.10 -21.11 -11.71
N GLN A 445 -26.94 -20.99 -12.35
CA GLN A 445 -25.84 -21.94 -12.27
C GLN A 445 -24.49 -21.28 -12.05
N ILE A 446 -23.74 -21.87 -11.11
CA ILE A 446 -22.30 -21.65 -10.95
C ILE A 446 -21.65 -23.04 -11.03
N LEU A 447 -20.67 -23.19 -11.92
CA LEU A 447 -19.99 -24.47 -12.19
C LEU A 447 -18.48 -24.33 -11.99
N ASN A 448 -17.86 -25.38 -11.45
CA ASN A 448 -16.41 -25.52 -11.31
C ASN A 448 -15.72 -24.28 -10.68
N SER A 449 -16.22 -23.83 -9.53
CA SER A 449 -15.74 -22.62 -8.89
C SER A 449 -15.78 -22.73 -7.37
N ASP A 450 -14.96 -21.95 -6.68
CA ASP A 450 -15.26 -21.58 -5.31
C ASP A 450 -16.59 -20.84 -5.25
N VAL A 451 -17.33 -21.01 -4.15
CA VAL A 451 -18.58 -20.30 -3.87
C VAL A 451 -18.61 -19.84 -2.41
N SER A 452 -18.62 -18.53 -2.22
CA SER A 452 -18.85 -17.84 -0.95
C SER A 452 -20.19 -17.12 -0.99
N VAL A 453 -20.95 -17.17 0.10
CA VAL A 453 -22.31 -16.60 0.17
C VAL A 453 -22.46 -15.65 1.35
N TRP A 454 -23.21 -14.57 1.13
CA TRP A 454 -23.68 -13.67 2.18
C TRP A 454 -25.20 -13.57 2.13
N LYS A 455 -25.85 -13.80 3.26
CA LYS A 455 -27.29 -13.66 3.44
C LYS A 455 -27.71 -12.21 3.30
N ASN A 456 -28.97 -11.96 2.99
CA ASN A 456 -29.53 -10.60 2.88
C ASN A 456 -29.36 -9.76 4.16
N THR A 457 -29.16 -10.39 5.32
CA THR A 457 -28.95 -9.73 6.61
C THR A 457 -27.48 -9.41 6.91
N SER A 458 -26.55 -9.98 6.16
CA SER A 458 -25.12 -9.85 6.41
C SER A 458 -24.57 -8.59 5.75
N SER A 459 -23.48 -8.05 6.30
CA SER A 459 -22.74 -6.98 5.62
C SER A 459 -22.08 -7.55 4.38
N VAL A 460 -22.13 -6.83 3.25
CA VAL A 460 -21.39 -7.27 2.06
C VAL A 460 -19.89 -7.16 2.22
N THR A 461 -19.39 -6.39 3.19
CA THR A 461 -17.95 -6.20 3.44
C THR A 461 -17.38 -7.13 4.52
N SER A 462 -18.22 -7.90 5.21
CA SER A 462 -17.74 -8.90 6.17
C SER A 462 -17.16 -10.11 5.46
N GLY A 463 -16.55 -11.03 6.24
CA GLY A 463 -16.35 -12.39 5.77
C GLY A 463 -17.68 -13.06 5.38
N ALA A 464 -17.59 -14.07 4.52
CA ALA A 464 -18.76 -14.81 4.04
C ALA A 464 -19.45 -15.61 5.15
N ASP A 465 -20.77 -15.76 5.05
CA ASP A 465 -21.55 -16.61 5.97
C ASP A 465 -21.25 -18.10 5.77
N PHE A 466 -20.92 -18.48 4.53
CA PHE A 466 -20.49 -19.82 4.19
C PHE A 466 -19.59 -19.76 2.96
N SER A 467 -18.63 -20.68 2.86
CA SER A 467 -17.75 -20.81 1.72
C SER A 467 -17.40 -22.27 1.45
N ALA A 468 -17.38 -22.64 0.18
CA ALA A 468 -16.90 -23.92 -0.30
C ALA A 468 -15.96 -23.69 -1.47
N THR A 469 -14.86 -24.44 -1.52
CA THR A 469 -13.90 -24.39 -2.62
C THR A 469 -14.15 -25.49 -3.64
N MET A 470 -13.82 -25.26 -4.91
CA MET A 470 -13.89 -26.27 -5.98
C MET A 470 -15.28 -26.93 -6.10
N VAL A 471 -16.35 -26.15 -5.98
CA VAL A 471 -17.74 -26.64 -6.17
C VAL A 471 -17.93 -26.96 -7.64
N GLN A 472 -18.26 -28.21 -7.97
CA GLN A 472 -18.45 -28.64 -9.35
C GLN A 472 -19.78 -28.12 -9.92
N ASN A 473 -20.83 -28.12 -9.09
CA ASN A 473 -22.14 -27.60 -9.48
C ASN A 473 -22.86 -26.91 -8.32
N LEU A 474 -23.44 -25.74 -8.60
CA LEU A 474 -24.50 -25.13 -7.80
C LEU A 474 -25.59 -24.69 -8.76
N THR A 475 -26.77 -25.31 -8.66
CA THR A 475 -27.91 -25.03 -9.52
C THR A 475 -29.14 -24.71 -8.70
N GLN A 476 -29.81 -23.59 -8.99
CA GLN A 476 -31.20 -23.36 -8.60
C GLN A 476 -32.10 -23.43 -9.83
N ASP A 477 -33.16 -24.23 -9.78
CA ASP A 477 -34.13 -24.36 -10.87
C ASP A 477 -35.36 -23.44 -10.69
N SER A 478 -36.27 -23.48 -11.68
CA SER A 478 -37.49 -22.68 -11.68
C SER A 478 -38.50 -22.98 -10.57
N SER A 479 -38.37 -24.12 -9.87
CA SER A 479 -39.15 -24.44 -8.67
C SER A 479 -38.56 -23.82 -7.40
N GLY A 480 -37.34 -23.27 -7.49
CA GLY A 480 -36.56 -22.79 -6.35
C GLY A 480 -35.82 -23.92 -5.61
N SER A 481 -35.78 -25.13 -6.19
CA SER A 481 -34.99 -26.24 -5.69
C SER A 481 -33.51 -25.99 -5.97
N VAL A 482 -32.64 -26.32 -5.01
CA VAL A 482 -31.20 -26.09 -5.11
C VAL A 482 -30.46 -27.42 -5.02
N THR A 483 -29.62 -27.69 -6.02
CA THR A 483 -28.75 -28.87 -6.06
C THR A 483 -27.29 -28.43 -6.13
N SER A 484 -26.43 -29.11 -5.38
CA SER A 484 -24.98 -28.88 -5.39
C SER A 484 -24.24 -30.15 -4.93
N ASP A 485 -23.03 -30.37 -5.43
CA ASP A 485 -22.12 -31.42 -4.94
C ASP A 485 -21.69 -31.17 -3.49
N ASN A 486 -21.75 -29.91 -3.03
CA ASN A 486 -21.65 -29.54 -1.63
C ASN A 486 -23.06 -29.37 -1.00
N THR A 487 -23.47 -30.31 -0.14
CA THR A 487 -24.81 -30.32 0.48
C THR A 487 -25.02 -29.19 1.47
N ALA A 488 -23.97 -28.77 2.19
CA ALA A 488 -24.04 -27.64 3.10
C ALA A 488 -24.28 -26.33 2.34
N LEU A 489 -23.58 -26.13 1.21
CA LEU A 489 -23.82 -25.00 0.31
C LEU A 489 -25.26 -24.99 -0.22
N ALA A 490 -25.77 -26.15 -0.67
CA ALA A 490 -27.13 -26.29 -1.17
C ALA A 490 -28.17 -25.82 -0.13
N SER A 491 -27.94 -26.11 1.16
CA SER A 491 -28.82 -25.68 2.25
C SER A 491 -28.75 -24.18 2.56
N MET A 492 -27.63 -23.54 2.22
CA MET A 492 -27.33 -22.14 2.55
C MET A 492 -27.65 -21.17 1.41
N PHE A 493 -27.76 -21.67 0.19
CA PHE A 493 -27.96 -20.87 -1.01
C PHE A 493 -29.41 -20.91 -1.48
N LYS A 494 -30.01 -19.74 -1.67
CA LYS A 494 -31.11 -19.48 -2.59
C LYS A 494 -30.91 -18.08 -3.14
N THR A 495 -31.12 -17.87 -4.44
CA THR A 495 -30.87 -16.57 -5.10
C THR A 495 -31.56 -15.41 -4.40
N GLN A 496 -32.78 -15.62 -3.90
CA GLN A 496 -33.59 -14.60 -3.21
C GLN A 496 -33.19 -14.32 -1.75
N THR A 497 -32.39 -15.18 -1.12
CA THR A 497 -31.99 -15.04 0.29
C THR A 497 -30.54 -14.61 0.47
N VAL A 498 -29.77 -14.56 -0.61
CA VAL A 498 -28.37 -14.13 -0.63
C VAL A 498 -28.24 -12.83 -1.39
N ARG A 499 -27.47 -11.90 -0.82
CA ARG A 499 -27.22 -10.58 -1.40
C ARG A 499 -25.88 -10.47 -2.09
N ARG A 500 -24.96 -11.37 -1.72
CA ARG A 500 -23.65 -11.48 -2.31
C ARG A 500 -23.29 -12.93 -2.53
N VAL A 501 -22.72 -13.21 -3.69
CA VAL A 501 -22.14 -14.52 -4.03
C VAL A 501 -20.85 -14.25 -4.79
N SER A 502 -19.75 -14.86 -4.35
CA SER A 502 -18.46 -14.67 -4.99
C SER A 502 -17.72 -15.99 -5.15
N GLY A 503 -16.90 -16.10 -6.19
CA GLY A 503 -15.95 -17.19 -6.38
C GLY A 503 -14.58 -16.60 -6.60
N LEU A 504 -13.88 -16.37 -5.50
CA LEU A 504 -12.54 -15.80 -5.52
C LEU A 504 -11.56 -16.94 -5.76
N ASN A 505 -11.42 -17.40 -7.01
CA ASN A 505 -10.53 -18.51 -7.39
C ASN A 505 -9.05 -18.06 -7.41
N GLN A 506 -8.66 -17.35 -6.36
CA GLN A 506 -7.34 -16.76 -6.15
C GLN A 506 -6.67 -17.42 -4.93
N LYS A 507 -5.33 -17.39 -4.93
CA LYS A 507 -4.52 -17.82 -3.80
C LYS A 507 -4.64 -16.80 -2.65
N PRO A 508 -4.78 -17.25 -1.39
CA PRO A 508 -4.88 -16.34 -0.26
C PRO A 508 -3.57 -15.59 0.00
N GLN A 509 -3.68 -14.37 0.55
CA GLN A 509 -2.57 -13.53 1.00
C GLN A 509 -2.71 -13.23 2.50
N ILE A 510 -1.59 -12.94 3.17
CA ILE A 510 -1.55 -12.63 4.59
C ILE A 510 -0.98 -11.23 4.79
N GLU A 511 -1.68 -10.42 5.56
CA GLU A 511 -1.25 -9.10 6.01
C GLU A 511 -0.95 -9.17 7.50
N PHE A 512 0.24 -8.71 7.89
CA PHE A 512 0.59 -8.54 9.29
C PHE A 512 0.37 -7.07 9.71
N PRO A 513 -0.30 -6.81 10.85
CA PRO A 513 -0.11 -5.55 11.55
C PRO A 513 1.35 -5.44 12.03
N ALA A 514 1.77 -4.26 12.48
CA ALA A 514 3.08 -4.12 13.11
C ALA A 514 3.22 -5.08 14.31
N ILE A 515 4.32 -5.82 14.34
CA ILE A 515 4.67 -6.79 15.38
C ILE A 515 5.88 -6.26 16.12
N THR A 516 5.86 -6.34 17.44
CA THR A 516 6.94 -5.86 18.30
C THR A 516 7.48 -6.99 19.18
N ASP A 517 8.69 -6.84 19.70
CA ASP A 517 9.27 -7.74 20.71
C ASP A 517 8.63 -7.55 22.11
N ALA A 518 7.58 -6.73 22.21
CA ALA A 518 6.70 -6.62 23.38
C ALA A 518 5.33 -7.32 23.19
N ASP A 519 5.13 -8.03 22.08
CA ASP A 519 3.91 -8.80 21.79
C ASP A 519 4.11 -10.29 22.09
N LEU A 520 3.26 -10.86 22.97
CA LEU A 520 3.12 -12.30 23.12
C LEU A 520 2.09 -12.85 22.15
N THR A 521 1.04 -12.07 21.86
CA THR A 521 -0.02 -12.47 20.93
C THR A 521 0.25 -11.92 19.54
N ILE A 522 0.59 -12.83 18.63
CA ILE A 522 0.79 -12.50 17.22
C ILE A 522 -0.52 -12.63 16.48
N LYS A 523 -0.83 -11.65 15.63
CA LYS A 523 -2.04 -11.61 14.81
C LYS A 523 -1.67 -11.38 13.35
N ALA A 524 -2.44 -11.95 12.44
CA ALA A 524 -2.42 -11.58 11.03
C ALA A 524 -3.84 -11.60 10.46
N ARG A 525 -4.04 -10.94 9.33
CA ARG A 525 -5.31 -10.92 8.61
C ARG A 525 -5.15 -11.57 7.25
N VAL A 526 -6.13 -12.36 6.83
CA VAL A 526 -6.07 -13.12 5.57
C VAL A 526 -6.99 -12.48 4.52
N ILE A 527 -6.41 -12.18 3.37
CA ILE A 527 -7.11 -11.79 2.15
C ILE A 527 -7.34 -13.05 1.30
N VAL A 528 -8.57 -13.27 0.84
CA VAL A 528 -8.94 -14.41 -0.01
C VAL A 528 -9.02 -14.07 -1.49
N GLY A 529 -9.00 -12.79 -1.84
CA GLY A 529 -8.93 -12.29 -3.21
C GLY A 529 -9.23 -10.80 -3.28
N TYR A 530 -9.09 -10.22 -4.46
CA TYR A 530 -9.44 -8.83 -4.74
C TYR A 530 -10.66 -8.76 -5.65
N VAL A 531 -11.52 -7.77 -5.40
CA VAL A 531 -12.73 -7.49 -6.18
C VAL A 531 -12.83 -5.99 -6.48
N PRO A 532 -13.50 -5.56 -7.55
CA PRO A 532 -13.76 -4.15 -7.77
C PRO A 532 -14.51 -3.50 -6.59
N ASP A 533 -14.27 -2.21 -6.38
CA ASP A 533 -15.04 -1.37 -5.48
C ASP A 533 -16.45 -1.08 -6.03
N ASP A 534 -17.21 -0.24 -5.34
CA ASP A 534 -18.59 0.07 -5.71
C ASP A 534 -18.72 1.22 -6.73
N ASN A 535 -17.62 1.80 -7.20
CA ASN A 535 -17.63 3.06 -7.97
C ASN A 535 -17.68 2.88 -9.49
N GLY A 536 -17.51 1.65 -9.98
CA GLY A 536 -17.43 1.37 -11.42
C GLY A 536 -16.08 1.79 -12.03
N ILE A 537 -16.04 1.96 -13.36
CA ILE A 537 -14.82 2.41 -14.03
C ILE A 537 -14.53 3.89 -13.78
N ASP A 538 -13.25 4.26 -13.75
CA ASP A 538 -12.80 5.64 -13.90
C ASP A 538 -12.98 6.16 -15.35
N GLU A 539 -12.54 7.38 -15.64
CA GLU A 539 -12.61 8.00 -16.97
C GLU A 539 -11.72 7.35 -18.04
N ASN A 540 -10.80 6.48 -17.62
CA ASN A 540 -9.87 5.73 -18.47
C ASN A 540 -10.32 4.25 -18.66
N GLY A 541 -11.40 3.84 -18.01
CA GLY A 541 -11.93 2.49 -18.07
C GLY A 541 -11.33 1.52 -17.04
N ASN A 542 -10.63 2.01 -16.01
CA ASN A 542 -10.02 1.15 -14.99
C ASN A 542 -10.91 1.03 -13.75
N PHE A 543 -10.86 -0.13 -13.08
CA PHE A 543 -11.47 -0.34 -11.77
C PHE A 543 -10.47 -0.15 -10.64
N GLN A 544 -10.97 0.32 -9.50
CA GLN A 544 -10.26 0.22 -8.24
C GLN A 544 -10.62 -1.11 -7.58
N TYR A 545 -9.62 -1.87 -7.15
CA TYR A 545 -9.82 -3.16 -6.50
C TYR A 545 -9.62 -3.03 -4.99
N ILE A 546 -10.47 -3.71 -4.23
CA ILE A 546 -10.45 -3.78 -2.76
C ILE A 546 -10.24 -5.23 -2.30
N PRO A 547 -9.57 -5.44 -1.15
CA PRO A 547 -9.38 -6.77 -0.60
C PRO A 547 -10.70 -7.34 -0.07
N GLN A 548 -10.95 -8.62 -0.36
CA GLN A 548 -11.92 -9.43 0.37
C GLN A 548 -11.21 -10.24 1.44
N TYR A 549 -11.58 -10.01 2.70
CA TYR A 549 -11.04 -10.76 3.83
C TYR A 549 -11.76 -12.10 4.04
N ALA A 550 -11.03 -13.06 4.61
CA ALA A 550 -11.54 -14.37 4.95
C ALA A 550 -12.71 -14.29 5.96
N GLY A 551 -13.69 -15.18 5.83
CA GLY A 551 -14.71 -15.43 6.83
C GLY A 551 -14.28 -16.41 7.91
N GLU A 552 -15.19 -16.70 8.83
CA GLU A 552 -14.96 -17.62 9.93
C GLU A 552 -14.62 -19.03 9.42
N LYS A 553 -13.47 -19.56 9.86
CA LYS A 553 -12.95 -20.89 9.52
C LYS A 553 -12.80 -21.15 8.02
N GLN A 554 -12.76 -20.10 7.21
CA GLN A 554 -12.61 -20.21 5.75
C GLN A 554 -11.17 -20.58 5.36
N VAL A 555 -10.18 -20.12 6.12
CA VAL A 555 -8.76 -20.32 5.83
C VAL A 555 -8.04 -20.86 7.06
N THR A 556 -7.13 -21.80 6.82
CA THR A 556 -6.17 -22.29 7.81
C THR A 556 -4.81 -21.64 7.56
N VAL A 557 -4.16 -21.16 8.60
CA VAL A 557 -2.85 -20.51 8.53
C VAL A 557 -1.85 -21.28 9.38
N LYS A 558 -0.63 -21.41 8.84
CA LYS A 558 0.55 -21.85 9.55
C LYS A 558 1.46 -20.64 9.73
N MET A 559 1.93 -20.40 10.95
CA MET A 559 2.90 -19.36 11.30
C MET A 559 4.15 -19.98 11.91
N THR A 560 5.31 -19.38 11.66
CA THR A 560 6.58 -19.76 12.27
C THR A 560 7.15 -18.54 13.01
N ASP A 561 7.41 -18.69 14.30
CA ASP A 561 7.95 -17.63 15.15
C ASP A 561 9.45 -17.36 14.88
N THR A 562 10.01 -16.36 15.55
CA THR A 562 11.43 -15.98 15.40
C THR A 562 12.43 -17.01 15.93
N TYR A 563 11.95 -18.05 16.63
CA TYR A 563 12.73 -19.18 17.14
C TYR A 563 12.57 -20.45 16.29
N GLY A 564 11.78 -20.40 15.20
CA GLY A 564 11.49 -21.56 14.35
C GLY A 564 10.37 -22.47 14.87
N THR A 565 9.64 -22.06 15.91
CA THR A 565 8.47 -22.78 16.44
C THR A 565 7.29 -22.61 15.49
N ILE A 566 6.65 -23.72 15.14
CA ILE A 566 5.55 -23.75 14.18
C ILE A 566 4.20 -23.77 14.91
N HIS A 567 3.36 -22.81 14.58
CA HIS A 567 1.95 -22.71 14.98
C HIS A 567 1.08 -23.03 13.77
N ASP A 568 0.59 -24.27 13.70
CA ASP A 568 -0.21 -24.77 12.56
C ASP A 568 -1.69 -24.91 12.93
N GLY A 569 -2.56 -24.97 11.93
CA GLY A 569 -3.99 -25.16 12.12
C GLY A 569 -4.74 -23.92 12.61
N LEU A 570 -4.17 -22.72 12.48
CA LEU A 570 -4.82 -21.48 12.95
C LEU A 570 -5.98 -21.12 12.01
N LEU A 571 -7.20 -21.09 12.54
CA LEU A 571 -8.40 -20.82 11.75
C LEU A 571 -8.78 -19.34 11.81
N THR A 572 -9.18 -18.77 10.67
CA THR A 572 -9.67 -17.39 10.60
C THR A 572 -10.94 -17.19 11.43
N ASN A 573 -11.05 -16.05 12.11
CA ASN A 573 -12.31 -15.61 12.72
C ASN A 573 -13.21 -14.92 11.68
N LYS A 574 -14.40 -14.46 12.10
CA LYS A 574 -15.39 -13.79 11.22
C LYS A 574 -14.89 -12.53 10.50
N ASP A 575 -13.84 -11.90 11.03
CA ASP A 575 -13.25 -10.66 10.52
C ASP A 575 -11.95 -10.93 9.72
N GLY A 576 -11.60 -12.21 9.53
CA GLY A 576 -10.46 -12.67 8.73
C GLY A 576 -9.14 -12.74 9.49
N TYR A 577 -9.14 -12.58 10.81
CA TYR A 577 -7.93 -12.65 11.62
C TYR A 577 -7.62 -14.06 12.09
N VAL A 578 -6.32 -14.38 12.13
CA VAL A 578 -5.74 -15.51 12.86
C VAL A 578 -4.83 -14.97 13.95
N SER A 579 -4.68 -15.72 15.03
CA SER A 579 -3.76 -15.36 16.11
C SER A 579 -3.31 -16.56 16.90
N TYR A 580 -2.12 -16.46 17.48
CA TYR A 580 -1.62 -17.37 18.50
C TYR A 580 -0.92 -16.55 19.60
N THR A 581 -0.72 -17.15 20.77
CA THR A 581 -0.02 -16.51 21.90
C THR A 581 1.11 -17.41 22.35
N ASP A 582 2.34 -16.86 22.35
CA ASP A 582 3.53 -17.55 22.84
C ASP A 582 3.73 -17.33 24.35
N SER A 583 4.62 -18.14 24.94
CA SER A 583 5.08 -17.99 26.33
C SER A 583 6.30 -17.08 26.48
N LYS A 584 6.91 -16.69 25.37
CA LYS A 584 8.12 -15.84 25.29
C LYS A 584 7.96 -14.82 24.19
N PHE A 585 8.58 -13.66 24.37
CA PHE A 585 8.60 -12.60 23.36
C PHE A 585 9.43 -13.01 22.14
N ASN A 586 9.01 -12.55 20.96
CA ASN A 586 9.76 -12.76 19.74
C ASN A 586 11.02 -11.88 19.70
N GLN A 587 12.06 -12.35 19.01
CA GLN A 587 13.32 -11.62 18.92
C GLN A 587 13.21 -10.45 17.95
N ALA A 588 13.55 -9.24 18.41
CA ALA A 588 13.67 -8.05 17.58
C ALA A 588 14.53 -8.30 16.33
N GLN A 589 14.18 -7.62 15.23
CA GLN A 589 14.85 -7.66 13.92
C GLN A 589 14.82 -9.02 13.20
N LYS A 590 14.17 -10.04 13.77
CA LYS A 590 13.88 -11.31 13.10
C LYS A 590 12.49 -11.31 12.49
N ASN A 591 12.22 -12.29 11.64
CA ASN A 591 10.97 -12.39 10.91
C ASN A 591 10.05 -13.47 11.49
N ILE A 592 8.76 -13.17 11.54
CA ILE A 592 7.68 -14.15 11.62
C ILE A 592 7.25 -14.48 10.20
N LEU A 593 7.09 -15.76 9.92
CA LEU A 593 6.73 -16.28 8.61
C LEU A 593 5.33 -16.90 8.63
N ALA A 594 4.58 -16.80 7.54
CA ALA A 594 3.26 -17.41 7.47
C ALA A 594 2.85 -17.89 6.06
N THR A 595 2.07 -18.97 6.04
CA THR A 595 1.43 -19.51 4.83
C THR A 595 -0.04 -19.76 5.10
N ALA A 596 -0.89 -19.45 4.12
CA ALA A 596 -2.34 -19.63 4.20
C ALA A 596 -2.82 -20.72 3.24
N ASN A 597 -3.78 -21.52 3.69
CA ASN A 597 -4.38 -22.59 2.93
C ASN A 597 -5.92 -22.51 2.99
N ARG A 598 -6.54 -22.39 1.81
CA ARG A 598 -7.98 -22.37 1.59
C ARG A 598 -8.36 -23.49 0.61
N GLY A 599 -8.62 -24.69 1.13
CA GLY A 599 -8.96 -25.85 0.31
C GLY A 599 -7.81 -26.24 -0.62
N GLY A 600 -8.02 -26.11 -1.94
CA GLY A 600 -6.98 -26.33 -2.95
C GLY A 600 -6.01 -25.15 -3.15
N TRP A 601 -6.29 -24.00 -2.53
CA TRP A 601 -5.55 -22.76 -2.75
C TRP A 601 -4.56 -22.49 -1.62
N VAL A 602 -3.27 -22.59 -1.92
CA VAL A 602 -2.18 -22.24 -0.99
C VAL A 602 -1.58 -20.90 -1.39
N SER A 603 -1.25 -20.06 -0.40
CA SER A 603 -0.55 -18.78 -0.60
C SER A 603 0.69 -18.98 -1.47
N GLU A 604 0.85 -18.15 -2.49
CA GLU A 604 1.93 -18.30 -3.48
C GLU A 604 3.32 -18.07 -2.90
N LYS A 605 3.42 -17.11 -1.98
CA LYS A 605 4.65 -16.75 -1.28
C LYS A 605 4.40 -16.85 0.21
N GLU A 606 5.44 -17.20 0.94
CA GLU A 606 5.45 -17.08 2.38
C GLU A 606 5.41 -15.59 2.75
N ALA A 607 4.42 -15.20 3.53
CA ALA A 607 4.33 -13.85 4.09
C ALA A 607 5.36 -13.72 5.21
N SER A 608 5.96 -12.54 5.35
CA SER A 608 6.99 -12.26 6.35
C SER A 608 6.73 -10.90 7.00
N ALA A 609 6.91 -10.82 8.32
CA ALA A 609 6.90 -9.58 9.08
C ALA A 609 8.09 -9.51 10.03
N THR A 610 8.84 -8.41 9.97
CA THR A 610 9.96 -8.16 10.88
C THR A 610 9.44 -7.67 12.22
N VAL A 611 9.94 -8.25 13.30
CA VAL A 611 9.64 -7.86 14.67
C VAL A 611 10.37 -6.57 14.98
N LEU A 612 9.62 -5.52 15.29
CA LEU A 612 10.14 -4.22 15.66
C LEU A 612 10.69 -4.25 17.08
N ASP A 613 11.83 -3.60 17.26
CA ASP A 613 12.50 -3.45 18.55
C ASP A 613 11.92 -2.26 19.33
N VAL A 614 11.08 -2.54 20.32
CA VAL A 614 10.48 -1.51 21.20
C VAL A 614 11.02 -1.57 22.64
N THR A 615 11.78 -2.61 22.97
CA THR A 615 12.21 -2.86 24.35
C THR A 615 13.47 -2.05 24.66
N PRO A 616 13.49 -1.26 25.74
CA PRO A 616 14.74 -0.69 26.23
C PRO A 616 15.68 -1.77 26.75
N PRO A 617 16.99 -1.47 26.85
CA PRO A 617 17.95 -2.33 27.54
C PRO A 617 17.52 -2.67 28.97
N GLU A 618 17.95 -3.83 29.46
CA GLU A 618 17.77 -4.21 30.87
C GLU A 618 18.56 -3.29 31.81
N PRO A 619 18.05 -2.99 33.02
CA PRO A 619 18.68 -2.05 33.95
C PRO A 619 20.13 -2.39 34.27
N ALA A 620 20.96 -1.34 34.30
CA ALA A 620 22.38 -1.45 34.61
C ALA A 620 22.61 -2.14 35.97
N VAL A 621 23.60 -3.03 36.01
CA VAL A 621 24.16 -3.55 37.27
C VAL A 621 25.30 -2.63 37.68
N VAL A 622 25.31 -2.17 38.92
CA VAL A 622 26.32 -1.25 39.46
C VAL A 622 27.22 -1.99 40.46
N ASP A 623 28.54 -1.95 40.22
CA ASP A 623 29.53 -2.56 41.11
C ASP A 623 29.63 -1.79 42.42
N ASN A 624 29.78 -2.51 43.53
CA ASN A 624 29.94 -1.93 44.87
C ASN A 624 28.89 -0.84 45.19
N GLU A 625 27.63 -1.04 44.77
CA GLU A 625 26.58 -0.02 44.88
C GLU A 625 26.40 0.53 46.31
N ASN A 626 26.62 -0.31 47.32
CA ASN A 626 26.53 0.05 48.73
C ASN A 626 27.76 0.83 49.26
N GLN A 627 28.76 1.11 48.43
CA GLN A 627 29.95 1.88 48.79
C GLN A 627 30.03 3.22 48.03
N ILE A 628 29.05 3.51 47.18
CA ILE A 628 28.97 4.79 46.46
C ILE A 628 28.72 5.90 47.48
N SER A 629 29.58 6.91 47.49
CA SER A 629 29.59 7.98 48.51
C SER A 629 29.94 9.34 47.91
N SER A 630 29.99 10.38 48.76
CA SER A 630 30.32 11.74 48.34
C SER A 630 31.72 11.91 47.74
N VAL A 631 32.62 10.95 47.91
CA VAL A 631 33.98 10.96 47.34
C VAL A 631 34.12 10.06 46.10
N THR A 632 33.05 9.39 45.67
CA THR A 632 33.08 8.53 44.48
C THR A 632 33.23 9.38 43.22
N THR A 633 34.31 9.15 42.47
CA THR A 633 34.59 9.83 41.19
C THR A 633 34.44 8.93 39.97
N MET A 634 34.18 7.63 40.17
CA MET A 634 34.04 6.65 39.11
C MET A 634 33.00 5.62 39.52
N LEU A 635 32.00 5.42 38.67
CA LEU A 635 31.03 4.34 38.74
C LEU A 635 31.42 3.26 37.73
N THR A 636 31.24 1.99 38.09
CA THR A 636 31.48 0.86 37.18
C THR A 636 30.35 -0.15 37.28
N GLY A 637 30.23 -0.99 36.26
CA GLY A 637 29.24 -2.05 36.26
C GLY A 637 29.11 -2.75 34.92
N THR A 638 27.99 -3.46 34.75
CA THR A 638 27.64 -4.14 33.50
C THR A 638 26.26 -3.74 32.99
N ALA A 639 26.06 -3.80 31.68
CA ALA A 639 24.82 -3.48 30.98
C ALA A 639 24.84 -4.08 29.57
N GLU A 640 23.77 -3.85 28.79
CA GLU A 640 23.73 -4.26 27.39
C GLU A 640 24.85 -3.58 26.56
N PRO A 641 25.66 -4.33 25.79
CA PRO A 641 26.72 -3.77 24.97
C PRO A 641 26.26 -2.71 23.97
N ASN A 642 27.09 -1.68 23.77
CA ASN A 642 26.86 -0.58 22.82
C ASN A 642 25.63 0.32 23.11
N SER A 643 24.97 0.15 24.25
CA SER A 643 23.98 1.11 24.75
C SER A 643 24.65 2.35 25.33
N THR A 644 23.94 3.47 25.35
CA THR A 644 24.37 4.72 25.99
C THR A 644 23.82 4.79 27.40
N LEU A 645 24.70 5.01 28.38
CA LEU A 645 24.37 5.19 29.78
C LEU A 645 24.38 6.68 30.12
N THR A 646 23.28 7.19 30.66
CA THR A 646 23.16 8.55 31.20
C THR A 646 22.70 8.50 32.65
N VAL A 647 22.91 9.59 33.40
CA VAL A 647 22.59 9.63 34.84
C VAL A 647 21.80 10.86 35.21
N THR A 648 20.79 10.65 36.07
CA THR A 648 20.14 11.74 36.79
C THR A 648 20.57 11.76 38.25
N LEU A 649 20.65 12.95 38.83
CA LEU A 649 20.88 13.22 40.24
C LEU A 649 19.62 13.87 40.82
N ASN A 650 18.98 13.20 41.77
CA ASN A 650 17.73 13.66 42.40
C ASN A 650 16.65 14.02 41.35
N GLY A 651 16.54 13.22 40.30
CA GLY A 651 15.58 13.39 39.20
C GLY A 651 15.98 14.43 38.13
N LYS A 652 17.15 15.07 38.24
CA LYS A 652 17.66 16.02 37.25
C LYS A 652 18.84 15.42 36.47
N LEU A 653 18.80 15.49 35.14
CA LEU A 653 19.90 15.02 34.28
C LEU A 653 21.24 15.67 34.66
N LEU A 654 22.27 14.85 34.87
CA LEU A 654 23.64 15.30 35.02
C LEU A 654 24.25 15.51 33.63
N ALA A 655 24.28 16.75 33.17
CA ALA A 655 24.86 17.10 31.88
C ALA A 655 26.34 16.68 31.79
N ASN A 656 26.74 16.16 30.63
CA ASN A 656 28.09 15.66 30.33
C ASN A 656 28.55 14.48 31.20
N VAL A 657 27.62 13.77 31.85
CA VAL A 657 27.89 12.52 32.57
C VAL A 657 27.19 11.40 31.80
N GLU A 658 27.88 10.93 30.76
CA GLU A 658 27.45 9.84 29.89
C GLU A 658 28.62 8.91 29.53
N THR A 659 28.33 7.66 29.18
CA THR A 659 29.30 6.74 28.58
C THR A 659 28.57 5.74 27.70
N THR A 660 29.28 5.17 26.72
CA THR A 660 28.80 3.98 26.01
C THR A 660 29.24 2.74 26.78
N VAL A 661 28.37 1.73 26.83
CA VAL A 661 28.70 0.40 27.38
C VAL A 661 29.60 -0.32 26.39
N GLY A 662 30.73 -0.85 26.87
CA GLY A 662 31.70 -1.55 26.04
C GLY A 662 31.10 -2.80 25.39
N SER A 663 31.74 -3.27 24.32
CA SER A 663 31.33 -4.50 23.62
C SER A 663 31.40 -5.76 24.50
N ASP A 664 32.17 -5.71 25.60
CA ASP A 664 32.25 -6.75 26.62
C ASP A 664 31.16 -6.64 27.70
N GLY A 665 30.22 -5.70 27.55
CA GLY A 665 29.13 -5.43 28.48
C GLY A 665 29.54 -4.63 29.71
N ARG A 666 30.80 -4.16 29.83
CA ARG A 666 31.26 -3.36 30.97
C ARG A 666 31.25 -1.88 30.67
N TRP A 667 30.98 -1.06 31.68
CA TRP A 667 30.99 0.40 31.57
C TRP A 667 31.76 1.04 32.73
N ARG A 668 32.30 2.24 32.47
CA ARG A 668 32.98 3.09 33.46
C ARG A 668 32.54 4.52 33.24
N LEU A 669 31.95 5.13 34.25
CA LEU A 669 31.39 6.46 34.17
C LEU A 669 32.05 7.38 35.20
N ALA A 670 32.75 8.40 34.69
CA ALA A 670 33.38 9.40 35.55
C ALA A 670 32.31 10.34 36.13
N VAL A 671 32.35 10.54 37.44
CA VAL A 671 31.49 11.50 38.15
C VAL A 671 32.35 12.68 38.61
N PRO A 672 32.00 13.93 38.29
CA PRO A 672 32.79 15.08 38.71
C PRO A 672 32.91 15.14 40.24
N THR A 673 34.10 15.49 40.74
CA THR A 673 34.35 15.67 42.17
C THR A 673 33.41 16.70 42.78
N ASN A 674 33.00 16.51 44.03
CA ASN A 674 32.07 17.37 44.78
C ASN A 674 30.64 17.45 44.20
N THR A 675 30.25 16.53 43.31
CA THR A 675 28.87 16.45 42.78
C THR A 675 27.92 15.77 43.74
N LEU A 676 28.39 14.73 44.45
CA LEU A 676 27.56 13.83 45.24
C LEU A 676 27.53 14.21 46.73
N LYS A 677 26.37 14.06 47.36
CA LYS A 677 26.14 14.23 48.80
C LYS A 677 25.39 13.05 49.38
N LYS A 678 25.53 12.79 50.68
CA LYS A 678 24.76 11.74 51.35
C LYS A 678 23.27 11.94 51.12
N GLY A 679 22.58 10.86 50.77
CA GLY A 679 21.14 10.86 50.51
C GLY A 679 20.75 11.26 49.09
N ASP A 680 21.71 11.69 48.26
CA ASP A 680 21.46 11.88 46.84
C ASP A 680 21.08 10.54 46.18
N VAL A 681 20.17 10.62 45.22
CA VAL A 681 19.68 9.48 44.45
C VAL A 681 20.20 9.61 43.03
N LEU A 682 21.05 8.67 42.63
CA LEU A 682 21.47 8.49 41.25
C LEU A 682 20.53 7.52 40.57
N GLN A 683 20.05 7.87 39.38
CA GLN A 683 19.31 6.94 38.51
C GLN A 683 20.00 6.84 37.15
N LEU A 684 20.36 5.62 36.78
CA LEU A 684 21.19 5.25 35.65
C LEU A 684 20.32 4.72 34.52
N PHE A 685 20.23 5.46 33.42
CA PHE A 685 19.38 5.16 32.27
C PHE A 685 20.20 4.64 31.10
N LEU A 686 19.85 3.45 30.63
CA LEU A 686 20.38 2.89 29.39
C LEU A 686 19.46 3.22 28.22
N GLN A 687 20.08 3.45 27.07
CA GLN A 687 19.40 3.67 25.81
C GLN A 687 20.09 2.88 24.69
N ASP A 688 19.31 2.12 23.92
CA ASP A 688 19.80 1.49 22.69
C ASP A 688 19.85 2.48 21.51
N HIS A 689 20.32 1.99 20.36
CA HIS A 689 20.43 2.76 19.12
C HIS A 689 19.54 2.20 17.99
N SER A 690 18.37 1.65 18.34
CA SER A 690 17.42 1.06 17.39
C SER A 690 16.74 2.08 16.46
N GLY A 691 16.82 3.38 16.78
CA GLY A 691 16.23 4.48 16.03
C GLY A 691 14.73 4.68 16.29
N ALA A 692 14.13 5.63 15.56
CA ALA A 692 12.71 5.95 15.68
C ALA A 692 11.79 4.92 15.01
N LEU A 693 10.76 4.48 15.74
CA LEU A 693 9.72 3.58 15.22
C LEU A 693 8.54 4.36 14.61
N THR A 694 8.75 4.94 13.42
CA THR A 694 7.71 5.76 12.75
C THR A 694 6.54 4.95 12.18
N ALA A 695 6.71 3.65 11.95
CA ALA A 695 5.67 2.77 11.42
C ALA A 695 4.65 2.32 12.50
N LEU A 696 4.91 2.61 13.77
CA LEU A 696 4.10 2.17 14.90
C LEU A 696 3.23 3.32 15.42
N THR A 697 1.92 3.22 15.26
CA THR A 697 0.98 4.29 15.67
C THR A 697 0.88 4.46 17.18
N ASP A 698 1.06 3.37 17.93
CA ASP A 698 1.03 3.31 19.39
C ASP A 698 2.45 3.14 19.96
N ARG A 699 3.42 3.86 19.39
CA ARG A 699 4.83 3.87 19.81
C ARG A 699 4.96 4.13 21.32
N PRO A 700 5.80 3.38 22.06
CA PRO A 700 6.03 3.65 23.48
C PRO A 700 6.75 4.99 23.66
N THR A 701 6.46 5.69 24.76
CA THR A 701 7.09 7.00 25.07
C THR A 701 8.59 6.89 25.34
N THR A 702 9.10 5.68 25.55
CA THR A 702 10.52 5.35 25.73
C THR A 702 11.30 5.31 24.42
N ASN A 703 10.65 5.24 23.25
CA ASN A 703 11.36 5.27 21.97
C ASN A 703 11.47 6.72 21.46
N ASN A 704 12.68 7.16 21.12
CA ASN A 704 12.96 8.48 20.51
C ASN A 704 13.79 8.33 19.21
N ASP A 705 14.38 9.40 18.69
CA ASP A 705 15.13 9.36 17.42
C ASP A 705 16.43 8.55 17.49
N ILE A 706 16.92 8.28 18.70
CA ILE A 706 18.11 7.48 18.95
C ILE A 706 17.73 6.00 19.11
N GLY A 707 16.69 5.71 19.89
CA GLY A 707 16.27 4.34 20.20
C GLY A 707 15.40 4.27 21.46
N ASN A 708 15.35 3.11 22.10
CA ASN A 708 14.56 2.88 23.31
C ASN A 708 15.39 3.21 24.56
N ILE A 709 14.93 4.17 25.37
CA ILE A 709 15.50 4.52 26.68
C ILE A 709 14.70 3.90 27.82
N GLU A 710 15.36 3.44 28.86
CA GLU A 710 14.68 2.96 30.07
C GLU A 710 13.74 4.02 30.67
N PRO A 711 12.57 3.64 31.20
CA PRO A 711 11.69 4.55 31.90
C PRO A 711 12.20 4.86 33.32
N SER A 712 11.82 6.00 33.90
CA SER A 712 12.19 6.36 35.29
C SER A 712 11.45 5.53 36.36
N THR A 713 10.33 4.91 35.97
CA THR A 713 9.51 4.01 36.78
C THR A 713 9.01 2.89 35.88
N ASP A 714 8.68 1.71 36.42
CA ASP A 714 8.14 0.60 35.64
C ASP A 714 7.02 1.07 34.70
N TYR A 715 7.17 0.79 33.40
CA TYR A 715 6.28 1.24 32.34
C TYR A 715 5.71 0.03 31.61
N ARG A 716 4.40 -0.19 31.75
CA ARG A 716 3.71 -1.29 31.06
C ARG A 716 3.46 -0.90 29.61
N TYR A 717 3.98 -1.69 28.69
CA TYR A 717 3.75 -1.55 27.27
C TYR A 717 3.34 -2.90 26.68
N ARG A 718 2.16 -2.94 26.05
CA ARG A 718 1.58 -4.18 25.48
C ARG A 718 1.60 -5.34 26.49
N ASP A 719 2.28 -6.43 26.18
CA ASP A 719 2.33 -7.64 27.01
C ASP A 719 3.51 -7.66 28.01
N THR A 720 4.37 -6.62 28.00
CA THR A 720 5.56 -6.54 28.87
C THR A 720 5.57 -5.32 29.80
N VAL A 721 6.53 -5.29 30.72
CA VAL A 721 6.82 -4.15 31.60
C VAL A 721 8.28 -3.78 31.43
N PHE A 722 8.53 -2.61 30.85
CA PHE A 722 9.87 -2.02 30.79
C PHE A 722 10.25 -1.60 32.21
N LYS A 723 11.38 -2.11 32.70
CA LYS A 723 11.82 -1.91 34.07
C LYS A 723 12.34 -0.49 34.27
N ALA A 724 12.14 0.04 35.48
CA ALA A 724 12.72 1.32 35.84
C ALA A 724 14.26 1.26 35.78
N ALA A 725 14.85 2.33 35.25
CA ALA A 725 16.28 2.60 35.30
C ALA A 725 16.85 2.42 36.72
N LYS A 726 18.06 1.86 36.82
CA LYS A 726 18.69 1.46 38.09
C LYS A 726 18.91 2.67 39.01
N THR A 727 18.47 2.55 40.26
CA THR A 727 18.67 3.57 41.30
C THR A 727 19.75 3.17 42.29
N VAL A 728 20.58 4.13 42.69
CA VAL A 728 21.59 4.01 43.75
C VAL A 728 21.52 5.21 44.68
N THR A 729 21.56 4.98 45.99
CA THR A 729 21.63 6.04 47.00
C THR A 729 23.07 6.27 47.43
N VAL A 730 23.48 7.55 47.48
CA VAL A 730 24.82 7.95 47.92
C VAL A 730 24.92 7.84 49.44
N ASN A 731 25.89 7.05 49.91
CA ASN A 731 26.18 6.85 51.31
C ASN A 731 27.09 7.95 51.88
N GLY A 732 27.01 8.12 53.20
CA GLY A 732 27.92 8.98 53.94
C GLY A 732 29.26 8.30 54.19
N VAL A 733 30.34 9.08 54.22
CA VAL A 733 31.70 8.56 54.40
C VAL A 733 32.51 9.44 55.34
N LEU A 734 33.50 8.82 56.00
CA LEU A 734 34.55 9.50 56.73
C LEU A 734 35.84 9.44 55.89
N ALA A 735 36.38 10.59 55.50
CA ALA A 735 37.54 10.66 54.61
C ALA A 735 38.47 11.82 54.94
N LEU A 736 39.77 11.66 54.63
CA LEU A 736 40.70 12.78 54.54
C LEU A 736 40.41 13.50 53.21
N SER A 737 39.81 14.68 53.28
CA SER A 737 39.46 15.47 52.09
C SER A 737 40.63 16.29 51.55
N GLU A 738 41.59 16.65 52.41
CA GLU A 738 42.83 17.32 52.03
C GLU A 738 43.98 16.87 52.93
N VAL A 739 45.17 16.71 52.35
CA VAL A 739 46.41 16.45 53.09
C VAL A 739 47.45 17.46 52.60
N PRO A 740 48.22 18.13 53.49
CA PRO A 740 49.20 19.12 53.09
C PRO A 740 50.26 18.51 52.16
N SER A 741 50.56 19.19 51.05
CA SER A 741 51.48 18.70 50.02
C SER A 741 52.94 18.91 50.40
N VAL A 742 53.24 19.95 51.18
CA VAL A 742 54.58 20.27 51.67
C VAL A 742 54.52 20.69 53.13
N LEU A 743 55.48 20.20 53.90
CA LEU A 743 55.78 20.67 55.23
C LEU A 743 57.22 21.15 55.29
N ASP A 744 57.40 22.45 55.49
CA ASP A 744 58.71 23.11 55.39
C ASP A 744 59.14 23.74 56.72
N PHE A 745 60.39 23.49 57.11
CA PHE A 745 61.02 24.11 58.28
C PHE A 745 61.89 25.31 57.90
N GLY A 746 61.97 25.66 56.61
CA GLY A 746 62.70 26.81 56.09
C GLY A 746 64.21 26.61 56.01
N VAL A 747 64.91 27.63 55.51
CA VAL A 747 66.38 27.67 55.46
C VAL A 747 66.91 28.14 56.81
N GLN A 748 67.70 27.29 57.48
CA GLN A 748 68.18 27.55 58.83
C GLN A 748 69.70 27.70 58.89
N LYS A 749 70.19 28.49 59.86
CA LYS A 749 71.63 28.68 60.12
C LYS A 749 72.08 27.74 61.25
N VAL A 750 73.27 27.14 61.10
CA VAL A 750 73.91 26.36 62.17
C VAL A 750 74.24 27.27 63.36
N ARG A 751 73.96 26.82 64.59
CA ARG A 751 74.23 27.53 65.84
C ARG A 751 74.91 26.62 66.87
N THR A 752 75.45 27.24 67.92
CA THR A 752 76.11 26.55 69.05
C THR A 752 75.13 26.10 70.14
N THR A 753 73.83 26.33 69.96
CA THR A 753 72.76 25.92 70.87
C THR A 753 71.69 25.14 70.11
N ALA A 754 70.99 24.23 70.79
CA ALA A 754 69.87 23.50 70.20
C ALA A 754 68.83 24.50 69.66
N GLN A 755 68.35 24.26 68.44
CA GLN A 755 67.40 25.14 67.77
C GLN A 755 66.03 24.49 67.67
N SER A 756 64.98 25.30 67.72
CA SER A 756 63.60 24.87 67.46
C SER A 756 63.11 25.56 66.20
N TYR A 757 62.51 24.79 65.30
CA TYR A 757 61.94 25.25 64.05
C TYR A 757 60.50 24.77 63.92
N TRP A 758 59.61 25.67 63.53
CA TRP A 758 58.19 25.35 63.36
C TRP A 758 57.87 25.16 61.89
N ALA A 759 57.10 24.12 61.61
CA ALA A 759 56.65 23.78 60.27
C ALA A 759 55.72 24.86 59.68
N THR A 760 55.91 25.14 58.40
CA THR A 760 54.94 25.86 57.55
C THR A 760 54.34 24.85 56.58
N LEU A 761 53.02 24.81 56.49
CA LEU A 761 52.29 23.86 55.64
C LEU A 761 51.87 24.54 54.34
N GLN A 762 51.97 23.81 53.23
CA GLN A 762 51.31 24.17 51.97
C GLN A 762 50.09 23.26 51.79
N GLY A 763 48.89 23.85 51.84
CA GLY A 763 47.61 23.13 51.86
C GLY A 763 47.08 22.84 53.27
N ASN A 764 45.85 22.35 53.34
CA ASN A 764 45.18 21.98 54.58
C ASN A 764 45.34 20.49 54.90
N LEU A 765 45.22 20.17 56.18
CA LEU A 765 44.85 18.83 56.64
C LEU A 765 43.36 18.89 57.00
N ALA A 766 42.52 18.25 56.19
CA ALA A 766 41.08 18.34 56.33
C ALA A 766 40.41 16.96 56.40
N VAL A 767 39.47 16.82 57.34
CA VAL A 767 38.64 15.63 57.51
C VAL A 767 37.21 15.97 57.11
N SER A 768 36.68 15.23 56.13
CA SER A 768 35.27 15.30 55.77
C SER A 768 34.51 14.15 56.44
N ASP A 769 33.44 14.46 57.16
CA ASP A 769 32.55 13.48 57.76
C ASP A 769 31.11 13.74 57.31
N THR A 770 30.64 12.91 56.38
CA THR A 770 29.29 13.01 55.77
C THR A 770 28.39 11.85 56.20
N ARG A 771 28.70 11.17 57.31
CA ARG A 771 27.94 10.00 57.78
C ARG A 771 26.57 10.33 58.39
N GLY A 772 26.13 11.59 58.46
CA GLY A 772 24.82 11.95 58.98
C GLY A 772 24.65 11.63 60.46
N THR A 773 23.59 10.92 60.84
CA THR A 773 23.31 10.50 62.23
C THR A 773 24.22 9.36 62.70
N GLU A 774 24.86 8.64 61.77
CA GLU A 774 25.74 7.50 62.07
C GLU A 774 27.17 7.93 62.45
N LYS A 775 27.43 9.24 62.54
CA LYS A 775 28.75 9.79 62.90
C LYS A 775 29.20 9.30 64.27
N LYS A 776 30.36 8.65 64.28
CA LYS A 776 31.15 8.36 65.47
C LYS A 776 32.31 9.35 65.57
N THR A 777 32.88 9.45 66.77
CA THR A 777 34.12 10.20 66.97
C THR A 777 35.21 9.63 66.08
N TRP A 778 35.90 10.47 65.33
CA TRP A 778 37.06 10.09 64.54
C TRP A 778 38.33 10.68 65.15
N ARG A 779 39.48 10.12 64.75
CA ARG A 779 40.79 10.66 65.12
C ARG A 779 41.76 10.61 63.94
N VAL A 780 42.68 11.57 63.91
CA VAL A 780 43.80 11.59 62.97
C VAL A 780 45.08 11.20 63.70
N ILE A 781 45.76 10.19 63.15
CA ILE A 781 47.06 9.71 63.62
C ILE A 781 48.13 10.22 62.66
N LEU A 782 49.19 10.81 63.21
CA LEU A 782 50.39 11.24 62.48
C LEU A 782 51.55 10.30 62.77
N ARG A 783 52.20 9.81 61.72
CA ARG A 783 53.41 8.97 61.80
C ARG A 783 54.56 9.60 61.01
N GLN A 784 55.77 9.44 61.53
CA GLN A 784 56.98 9.70 60.76
C GLN A 784 57.31 8.44 59.95
N ALA A 785 56.98 8.45 58.66
CA ALA A 785 57.24 7.32 57.76
C ALA A 785 58.73 7.23 57.40
N THR A 786 59.35 8.38 57.12
CA THR A 786 60.81 8.50 57.00
C THR A 786 61.29 9.74 57.77
N PRO A 787 62.38 9.64 58.54
CA PRO A 787 62.92 10.78 59.26
C PRO A 787 63.48 11.81 58.28
N LEU A 788 63.50 13.08 58.70
CA LEU A 788 64.21 14.12 57.97
C LEU A 788 65.70 13.74 57.91
N GLN A 789 66.21 13.47 56.71
CA GLN A 789 67.57 12.96 56.53
C GLN A 789 68.32 13.67 55.40
N ASN A 790 69.63 13.73 55.55
CA ASN A 790 70.58 14.21 54.56
C ASN A 790 71.82 13.30 54.59
N GLY A 791 71.93 12.38 53.62
CA GLY A 791 72.97 11.34 53.63
C GLY A 791 72.86 10.43 54.86
N ALA A 792 73.97 10.22 55.57
CA ALA A 792 74.00 9.43 56.80
C ALA A 792 73.48 10.18 58.05
N THR A 793 73.18 11.47 57.95
CA THR A 793 72.68 12.28 59.07
C THR A 793 71.16 12.27 59.04
N ASN A 794 70.52 11.80 60.12
CA ASN A 794 69.07 11.87 60.29
C ASN A 794 68.69 12.70 61.53
N LEU A 795 67.50 13.30 61.44
CA LEU A 795 66.82 13.99 62.53
C LEU A 795 65.67 13.12 63.05
N GLU A 796 65.88 11.80 63.10
CA GLU A 796 64.95 10.89 63.78
C GLU A 796 64.83 11.29 65.24
N GLU A 797 63.65 11.08 65.83
CA GLU A 797 63.31 11.42 67.23
C GLU A 797 63.27 12.91 67.58
N ASN A 798 63.49 13.79 66.60
CA ASN A 798 63.63 15.23 66.82
C ASN A 798 62.40 16.04 66.37
N LEU A 799 61.40 15.37 65.79
CA LEU A 799 60.14 15.98 65.37
C LEU A 799 59.07 15.77 66.44
N TYR A 800 58.37 16.84 66.81
CA TYR A 800 57.33 16.84 67.84
C TYR A 800 56.06 17.48 67.32
N PHE A 801 54.91 16.95 67.73
CA PHE A 801 53.64 17.66 67.64
C PHE A 801 53.38 18.33 68.99
N VAL A 802 53.13 19.64 68.95
CA VAL A 802 52.86 20.46 70.12
C VAL A 802 51.38 20.85 70.11
N ASP A 803 50.72 20.75 71.26
CA ASP A 803 49.37 21.27 71.51
C ASP A 803 49.33 21.92 72.91
N GLY A 804 49.49 23.23 72.96
CA GLY A 804 49.62 23.99 74.21
C GLY A 804 50.85 23.56 75.00
N SER A 805 50.64 23.06 76.22
CA SER A 805 51.72 22.55 77.08
C SER A 805 52.11 21.09 76.76
N ASN A 806 51.30 20.39 75.96
CA ASN A 806 51.56 18.99 75.63
C ASN A 806 52.47 18.90 74.41
N LYS A 807 53.53 18.10 74.55
CA LYS A 807 54.55 17.90 73.51
C LYS A 807 54.78 16.40 73.31
N SER A 808 54.38 15.91 72.15
CA SER A 808 54.43 14.49 71.79
C SER A 808 55.43 14.29 70.66
N GLN A 809 56.39 13.39 70.85
CA GLN A 809 57.35 13.05 69.82
C GLN A 809 56.67 12.29 68.68
N VAL A 810 56.89 12.71 67.43
CA VAL A 810 56.39 12.03 66.24
C VAL A 810 57.34 10.89 65.93
N THR A 811 56.90 9.65 66.17
CA THR A 811 57.69 8.44 65.93
C THR A 811 57.07 7.60 64.80
N THR A 812 57.70 6.46 64.51
CA THR A 812 57.16 5.45 63.61
C THR A 812 55.91 4.77 64.15
N GLN A 813 55.64 4.79 65.47
CA GLN A 813 54.43 4.18 66.05
C GLN A 813 53.16 5.02 65.81
N GLY A 814 53.34 6.34 65.69
CA GLY A 814 52.26 7.28 65.46
C GLY A 814 51.66 7.87 66.71
N ILE A 815 51.19 9.10 66.58
CA ILE A 815 50.57 9.86 67.66
C ILE A 815 49.23 10.41 67.19
N GLU A 816 48.28 10.54 68.12
CA GLU A 816 47.04 11.24 67.87
C GLU A 816 47.29 12.75 67.85
N VAL A 817 46.88 13.41 66.78
CA VAL A 817 47.05 14.87 66.61
C VAL A 817 45.72 15.62 66.65
N GLU A 818 44.61 14.92 66.41
CA GLU A 818 43.27 15.50 66.43
C GLU A 818 42.23 14.42 66.72
N ARG A 819 41.19 14.80 67.45
CA ARG A 819 40.04 13.95 67.74
C ARG A 819 38.78 14.79 67.76
N GLN A 820 37.81 14.44 66.93
CA GLN A 820 36.58 15.21 66.81
C GLN A 820 35.36 14.35 66.49
N LYS A 821 34.19 14.90 66.82
CA LYS A 821 32.88 14.43 66.36
C LYS A 821 32.11 15.65 65.88
N LEU A 822 31.82 15.71 64.58
CA LEU A 822 31.06 16.83 64.01
C LEU A 822 29.58 16.69 64.37
N ALA A 823 28.94 17.81 64.72
CA ALA A 823 27.50 17.84 65.00
C ALA A 823 26.68 17.65 63.71
N GLU A 824 27.10 18.32 62.64
CA GLU A 824 26.49 18.26 61.31
C GLU A 824 27.46 17.67 60.29
N ASP A 825 26.97 17.29 59.11
CA ASP A 825 27.84 16.90 57.99
C ASP A 825 28.73 18.10 57.61
N GLY A 826 30.02 17.85 57.38
CA GLY A 826 30.92 18.94 57.04
C GLY A 826 32.40 18.54 56.96
N THR A 827 33.22 19.54 56.68
CA THR A 827 34.67 19.43 56.65
C THR A 827 35.28 20.15 57.85
N TYR A 828 36.15 19.46 58.58
CA TYR A 828 36.95 20.00 59.67
C TYR A 828 38.40 20.18 59.21
N ILE A 829 38.88 21.42 59.25
CA ILE A 829 40.28 21.75 58.93
C ILE A 829 41.11 21.58 60.21
N VAL A 830 41.82 20.47 60.30
CA VAL A 830 42.63 20.06 61.47
C VAL A 830 43.71 21.11 61.79
N ASN A 831 44.35 21.65 60.76
CA ASN A 831 45.42 22.64 60.92
C ASN A 831 44.94 24.09 60.99
N SER A 832 43.63 24.36 61.07
CA SER A 832 43.09 25.73 61.11
C SER A 832 43.50 26.51 62.36
N THR A 833 43.76 25.81 63.47
CA THR A 833 44.18 26.39 64.75
C THR A 833 45.69 26.31 64.97
N TRP A 834 46.45 25.75 64.02
CA TRP A 834 47.89 25.63 64.17
C TRP A 834 48.53 27.00 64.09
N LYS A 835 49.36 27.29 65.08
CA LYS A 835 50.06 28.56 65.22
C LYS A 835 51.42 28.31 65.85
N GLN A 836 52.45 28.88 65.24
CA GLN A 836 53.82 28.74 65.70
C GLN A 836 53.94 29.16 67.17
N GLY A 837 54.62 28.34 67.96
CA GLY A 837 54.80 28.54 69.40
C GLY A 837 53.65 28.03 70.27
N THR A 838 52.51 27.63 69.70
CA THR A 838 51.36 27.16 70.49
C THR A 838 50.80 25.81 70.06
N LYS A 839 50.61 25.56 68.75
CA LYS A 839 50.09 24.28 68.24
C LYS A 839 50.60 23.99 66.82
N GLY A 840 51.09 22.79 66.57
CA GLY A 840 51.62 22.39 65.26
C GLY A 840 52.89 21.53 65.37
N LEU A 841 53.59 21.39 64.23
CA LEU A 841 54.81 20.56 64.16
C LEU A 841 56.06 21.39 64.44
N GLU A 842 56.85 20.93 65.39
CA GLU A 842 58.09 21.55 65.85
C GLU A 842 59.25 20.55 65.71
N LEU A 843 60.32 20.97 65.02
CA LEU A 843 61.56 20.25 64.88
C LEU A 843 62.60 20.85 65.83
N ILE A 844 63.08 20.05 66.78
CA ILE A 844 64.19 20.44 67.66
C ILE A 844 65.46 19.83 67.10
N VAL A 845 66.46 20.65 66.77
CA VAL A 845 67.73 20.16 66.23
C VAL A 845 68.85 20.39 67.27
N PRO A 846 69.32 19.34 67.96
CA PRO A 846 70.48 19.38 68.85
C PRO A 846 71.73 19.86 68.12
N VAL A 847 72.67 20.45 68.87
CA VAL A 847 73.89 21.05 68.30
C VAL A 847 74.68 20.06 67.46
N GLU A 848 74.77 18.80 67.91
CA GLU A 848 75.47 17.72 67.23
C GLU A 848 74.82 17.29 65.91
N LYS A 849 73.52 17.54 65.73
CA LYS A 849 72.74 17.20 64.53
C LYS A 849 72.56 18.37 63.54
N GLN A 850 72.96 19.59 63.89
CA GLN A 850 72.90 20.76 62.99
C GLN A 850 74.01 20.69 61.91
N LYS A 851 73.82 19.88 60.85
CA LYS A 851 74.73 19.80 59.70
C LYS A 851 74.19 20.58 58.50
N VAL A 852 75.09 21.10 57.67
CA VAL A 852 74.72 21.83 56.46
C VAL A 852 74.19 20.86 55.40
N GLY A 853 73.04 21.18 54.82
CA GLY A 853 72.49 20.56 53.63
C GLY A 853 70.96 20.45 53.67
N SER A 854 70.38 19.79 52.67
CA SER A 854 68.93 19.67 52.50
C SER A 854 68.42 18.39 53.15
N TYR A 855 67.45 18.52 54.04
CA TYR A 855 66.83 17.38 54.73
C TYR A 855 65.45 17.11 54.17
N HIS A 856 65.18 15.85 53.83
CA HIS A 856 63.89 15.41 53.33
C HIS A 856 63.40 14.19 54.11
N GLY A 857 62.09 14.08 54.27
CA GLY A 857 61.41 13.00 54.98
C GLY A 857 59.92 13.03 54.66
N THR A 858 59.20 11.99 55.06
CA THR A 858 57.80 11.78 54.72
C THR A 858 56.98 11.55 55.99
N LEU A 859 55.84 12.22 56.06
CA LEU A 859 54.84 12.02 57.10
C LEU A 859 53.63 11.27 56.52
N GLU A 860 53.03 10.42 57.33
CA GLU A 860 51.83 9.68 56.98
C GLU A 860 50.69 10.07 57.93
N TRP A 861 49.53 10.39 57.37
CA TRP A 861 48.31 10.70 58.11
C TRP A 861 47.32 9.54 57.95
N SER A 862 46.82 9.03 59.07
CA SER A 862 45.80 7.98 59.08
C SER A 862 44.55 8.50 59.78
N LEU A 863 43.42 8.46 59.09
CA LEU A 863 42.11 8.75 59.68
C LEU A 863 41.48 7.44 60.17
N GLN A 864 41.05 7.43 61.42
CA GLN A 864 40.46 6.26 62.04
C GLN A 864 39.06 6.57 62.55
N ASP A 865 38.12 5.69 62.23
CA ASP A 865 36.81 5.66 62.87
C ASP A 865 36.94 4.97 64.23
N VAL A 866 36.67 5.69 65.32
CA VAL A 866 36.85 5.13 66.67
C VAL A 866 35.60 4.32 67.01
N PRO A 867 35.71 3.03 67.39
CA PRO A 867 34.58 2.29 67.91
C PRO A 867 33.96 3.05 69.07
N GLY A 868 32.64 3.23 69.05
CA GLY A 868 31.94 3.74 70.22
C GLY A 868 32.16 2.75 71.35
N ASN A 869 32.67 3.22 72.48
CA ASN A 869 32.41 2.54 73.75
C ASN A 869 30.96 2.86 74.08
N GLU A 870 30.02 2.08 73.53
CA GLU A 870 28.68 1.96 74.11
C GLU A 870 28.73 1.06 75.34
#